data_AF-A0A8H4JJJ1-F1
#
_entry.id   AF-A0A8H4JJJ1-F1
#
_cell.length_a   1.000
_cell.length_b   1.000
_cell.length_c   1.000
_cell.angle_alpha   90.00
_cell.angle_beta   90.00
_cell.angle_gamma   90.00
#
_symmetry.space_group_name_H-M   'P 1'
#
loop_
_entity.id
_entity.type
_entity.pdbx_description
1 polymer ?
#
loop_
_entity_poly.entity_id
_entity_poly.type
_entity_poly.pdbx_seq_one_letter_code
_entity_poly.pdbx_strand_id
1 'polypeptide(L)'
;MSGRDCSFVSDPKPQDQNSSTPDLSSREGSHLSPEANSTSISATSSSETTSTSHEPTFDSVVNMEHMELFVHLTTTRDLFSLGDRVHNFRDIFDTCIKESVKADYLLHAILAFSARHLANIRPERSAHYLNQAVNLQTRAVSLFNSTSRKVDSSNCVAILLFSITLGHHLLADALATRSPDGIDGFLTHYAHCVDTNRGIYHVTLSAWPLLLDTDLAPVLSGSQQESSKQPRGNQCQAIKQLIKDSNSLTAEEKEVCQEAIKFLQLGFDALSETEDGQTRSRYRMIFQWTMLASPVLTSLLLEKRPEALILLSYYALLLHYGRSLWQRCYTGRNQPHCAHNALVFRHDGGVTEMETFDYPQQETPFANELNISQDSISSNHYPENSHDDHLNEGHDGEITELENLCSPRPETPVPTSEERSNRPAIISAGVWFVVITSFLVLITTISFLTWLWFEDHGAKAWRRLMLSGRATQSITLTGVLIRWAIGSLATITTSMAASIAVERHGVPKSALAEVSIARFTNNGPYFFKKLLPGASFKPWLRISMISLLILVVASQFASTLLVTDLKELRILSFRRSMSYGVGFPPFNLTGDLTKFPLPMRGLSIDYWSQSPSQSEIFAEYSEPGKLADNIDDTGTTLRAFLPIAPQVERESIQYFNGMARIIDTRVVCVPPRFSAKYCRQPDNEMLYICIMVAADLSNLPPYHLETGTGQLLEPEKKDERYVGHFICPVPDTIGPMPMNNWVLCSGDQSNATVTIDSPLTNLTAWEQMEYDAYRPQLLFNVLQGLYDQPMSWLTNATWIHLNSTTFGPWVQKSTRISSRESNWTQDQEIQMTLCFGARSKTQVEYLNITASTTSNRFEPTSPFDTKANRYDTLGVRKQLAAAELTQGDNNAKREILTIGKKDLEESIKRVSKDGGYHRATLPYVTQNIGICALCSPGAASPQLVSPLVWQTFNDVLDSTKSVALAVQVLNTLVSRLEYYVDINSYPKDENSSTIATFELVQAPQQKWGFITLMAIIIGNTLIFFIVGASFLNETDSSFIDNAWHTIAQISLSEEIQPLVERARLAPDKDLENWLRGEEPSSGFVGNVKGFFGDIKRMFSQSEEERLFVRDGVFTGVGPK
;
A
#
# COMPACT_ATOMS: atom_id res chain seq x y z
N MET A 1 -4.97 1.97 -27.66
CA MET A 1 -6.14 1.07 -27.75
C MET A 1 -6.90 1.11 -26.43
N SER A 2 -8.10 1.72 -26.43
CA SER A 2 -9.24 1.39 -25.57
C SER A 2 -10.44 2.18 -26.09
N GLY A 3 -11.04 1.73 -27.19
CA GLY A 3 -12.34 2.20 -27.63
C GLY A 3 -13.41 1.40 -26.89
N ARG A 4 -14.13 2.04 -25.96
CA ARG A 4 -15.43 1.55 -25.45
C ARG A 4 -16.32 2.76 -25.18
N ASP A 5 -17.44 2.80 -25.89
CA ASP A 5 -18.47 3.81 -25.74
C ASP A 5 -19.10 3.77 -24.34
N CYS A 6 -19.18 4.93 -23.68
CA CYS A 6 -20.01 5.15 -22.51
C CYS A 6 -21.17 6.07 -22.91
N SER A 7 -22.29 5.49 -23.32
CA SER A 7 -23.54 6.22 -23.58
C SER A 7 -24.43 6.18 -22.34
N PHE A 8 -24.86 7.35 -21.85
CA PHE A 8 -25.94 7.45 -20.85
C PHE A 8 -27.29 7.18 -21.53
N VAL A 9 -27.90 6.03 -21.26
CA VAL A 9 -29.25 5.70 -21.75
C VAL A 9 -30.29 6.48 -20.93
N SER A 10 -31.10 7.28 -21.61
CA SER A 10 -32.35 7.86 -21.10
C SER A 10 -33.48 6.89 -21.47
N ASP A 11 -34.33 6.51 -20.51
CA ASP A 11 -35.47 5.63 -20.77
C ASP A 11 -36.77 6.12 -20.07
N PRO A 12 -37.96 5.66 -20.49
CA PRO A 12 -39.12 6.52 -20.75
C PRO A 12 -40.10 6.64 -19.58
N LYS A 13 -40.95 7.68 -19.67
CA LYS A 13 -42.03 8.05 -18.71
C LYS A 13 -42.92 6.86 -18.32
N PRO A 14 -43.29 6.72 -17.03
CA PRO A 14 -44.40 5.87 -16.60
C PRO A 14 -45.74 6.61 -16.69
N GLN A 15 -46.76 5.93 -17.23
CA GLN A 15 -48.16 6.32 -17.14
C GLN A 15 -48.77 5.91 -15.78
N ASP A 16 -49.67 6.77 -15.31
CA ASP A 16 -50.50 6.65 -14.12
C ASP A 16 -51.38 5.38 -14.07
N GLN A 17 -51.61 4.86 -12.85
CA GLN A 17 -52.96 4.49 -12.38
C GLN A 17 -53.02 4.22 -10.86
N ASN A 18 -53.61 5.18 -10.14
CA ASN A 18 -54.69 5.09 -9.16
C ASN A 18 -54.70 4.05 -8.01
N SER A 19 -54.48 4.59 -6.80
CA SER A 19 -55.39 4.63 -5.64
C SER A 19 -56.10 3.36 -5.14
N SER A 20 -55.77 2.95 -3.89
CA SER A 20 -56.74 2.80 -2.78
C SER A 20 -56.05 2.41 -1.46
N THR A 21 -56.12 3.31 -0.47
CA THR A 21 -56.02 3.09 1.00
C THR A 21 -57.38 2.63 1.56
N PRO A 22 -57.60 2.38 2.88
CA PRO A 22 -56.71 2.15 4.05
C PRO A 22 -57.09 0.79 4.77
N ASP A 23 -56.48 0.31 5.86
CA ASP A 23 -56.77 0.72 7.24
C ASP A 23 -55.96 -0.01 8.33
N LEU A 24 -55.90 0.67 9.49
CA LEU A 24 -55.21 0.41 10.76
C LEU A 24 -55.50 -0.94 11.45
N SER A 25 -54.52 -1.47 12.20
CA SER A 25 -54.60 -1.55 13.67
C SER A 25 -53.35 -2.15 14.34
N SER A 26 -53.01 -1.53 15.47
CA SER A 26 -52.02 -1.82 16.50
C SER A 26 -52.36 -3.05 17.36
N ARG A 27 -51.34 -3.79 17.86
CA ARG A 27 -51.16 -4.05 19.31
C ARG A 27 -49.90 -4.83 19.70
N GLU A 28 -49.25 -4.26 20.72
CA GLU A 28 -48.44 -4.81 21.82
C GLU A 28 -48.29 -6.33 22.01
N GLY A 29 -47.12 -6.74 22.53
CA GLY A 29 -47.05 -7.90 23.43
C GLY A 29 -45.76 -8.72 23.41
N SER A 30 -44.81 -8.33 24.25
CA SER A 30 -43.65 -9.09 24.75
C SER A 30 -43.97 -10.49 25.28
N HIS A 31 -43.07 -11.47 25.11
CA HIS A 31 -42.39 -12.25 26.18
C HIS A 31 -41.69 -13.53 25.65
N LEU A 32 -40.38 -13.61 25.92
CA LEU A 32 -39.55 -14.74 26.40
C LEU A 32 -39.78 -16.20 25.92
N SER A 33 -38.71 -16.73 25.29
CA SER A 33 -38.05 -18.07 25.17
C SER A 33 -38.61 -19.30 25.95
N PRO A 34 -38.17 -20.58 25.73
CA PRO A 34 -36.98 -21.09 24.99
C PRO A 34 -37.13 -22.46 24.23
N GLU A 35 -36.01 -22.91 23.64
CA GLU A 35 -35.55 -24.31 23.39
C GLU A 35 -36.19 -25.26 22.32
N ALA A 36 -35.41 -25.43 21.24
CA ALA A 36 -34.93 -26.66 20.58
C ALA A 36 -35.76 -27.97 20.60
N ASN A 37 -36.16 -28.49 19.42
CA ASN A 37 -35.41 -29.52 18.65
C ASN A 37 -36.22 -30.13 17.49
N SER A 38 -35.58 -30.18 16.30
CA SER A 38 -35.58 -31.22 15.24
C SER A 38 -36.84 -32.09 15.03
N THR A 39 -37.34 -32.36 13.81
CA THR A 39 -36.65 -33.20 12.80
C THR A 39 -37.40 -33.20 11.44
N SER A 40 -36.62 -33.10 10.33
CA SER A 40 -36.68 -34.01 9.14
C SER A 40 -37.80 -33.77 8.07
N ILE A 41 -37.66 -33.83 6.71
CA ILE A 41 -36.67 -34.33 5.71
C ILE A 41 -37.01 -33.74 4.30
N SER A 42 -35.97 -33.37 3.52
CA SER A 42 -35.75 -33.35 2.03
C SER A 42 -36.81 -32.79 1.04
N ALA A 43 -36.49 -32.20 -0.12
CA ALA A 43 -35.34 -32.37 -1.01
C ALA A 43 -35.16 -31.22 -2.04
N THR A 44 -33.89 -30.90 -2.33
CA THR A 44 -33.27 -30.59 -3.64
C THR A 44 -33.82 -29.49 -4.58
N SER A 45 -33.09 -28.37 -4.68
CA SER A 45 -32.60 -27.87 -5.97
C SER A 45 -31.35 -26.97 -5.77
N SER A 46 -30.37 -27.23 -6.61
CA SER A 46 -29.00 -26.72 -6.62
C SER A 46 -28.92 -25.33 -7.24
N SER A 47 -28.45 -24.36 -6.45
CA SER A 47 -27.92 -23.08 -6.91
C SER A 47 -26.56 -22.85 -6.25
N GLU A 48 -25.52 -22.77 -7.08
CA GLU A 48 -24.14 -22.51 -6.70
C GLU A 48 -24.01 -21.07 -6.19
N THR A 49 -24.07 -20.92 -4.87
CA THR A 49 -23.67 -19.70 -4.17
C THR A 49 -22.20 -19.82 -3.86
N THR A 50 -21.37 -18.97 -4.47
CA THR A 50 -20.00 -18.67 -4.03
C THR A 50 -20.04 -18.15 -2.59
N SER A 51 -19.82 -19.05 -1.63
CA SER A 51 -19.58 -18.71 -0.23
C SER A 51 -18.11 -18.35 -0.05
N THR A 52 -17.82 -17.05 -0.11
CA THR A 52 -16.62 -16.47 0.48
C THR A 52 -16.65 -16.70 1.99
N SER A 53 -15.73 -17.52 2.49
CA SER A 53 -15.41 -17.63 3.90
C SER A 53 -14.76 -16.33 4.38
N HIS A 54 -15.56 -15.42 4.95
CA HIS A 54 -15.06 -14.29 5.72
C HIS A 54 -14.95 -14.67 7.20
N GLU A 55 -13.76 -15.13 7.60
CA GLU A 55 -13.15 -14.73 8.87
C GLU A 55 -12.11 -13.65 8.54
N PRO A 56 -11.98 -12.58 9.36
CA PRO A 56 -11.32 -11.36 8.95
C PRO A 56 -9.80 -11.56 8.96
N THR A 57 -9.23 -11.77 7.77
CA THR A 57 -7.84 -11.45 7.54
C THR A 57 -7.66 -9.96 7.83
N PHE A 58 -6.74 -9.60 8.74
CA PHE A 58 -6.21 -8.23 8.84
C PHE A 58 -5.35 -7.95 7.61
N ASP A 59 -5.97 -7.97 6.43
CA ASP A 59 -5.40 -7.49 5.19
C ASP A 59 -5.71 -6.00 5.09
N SER A 60 -5.11 -5.23 5.99
CA SER A 60 -4.95 -3.79 5.79
C SER A 60 -3.46 -3.48 5.70
N VAL A 61 -2.77 -4.22 4.83
CA VAL A 61 -1.52 -3.74 4.26
C VAL A 61 -1.87 -2.45 3.55
N VAL A 62 -1.58 -1.32 4.19
CA VAL A 62 -1.77 0.00 3.61
C VAL A 62 -1.17 -0.01 2.21
N ASN A 63 -2.00 0.27 1.20
CA ASN A 63 -1.54 0.27 -0.18
C ASN A 63 -0.58 1.44 -0.38
N MET A 64 0.72 1.13 -0.37
CA MET A 64 1.79 2.13 -0.44
C MET A 64 1.77 2.91 -1.76
N GLU A 65 1.26 2.33 -2.84
CA GLU A 65 1.09 3.03 -4.13
C GLU A 65 0.00 4.08 -3.99
N HIS A 66 -1.16 3.74 -3.42
CA HIS A 66 -2.23 4.72 -3.16
C HIS A 66 -1.81 5.77 -2.13
N MET A 67 -1.00 5.42 -1.13
CA MET A 67 -0.46 6.40 -0.18
C MET A 67 0.53 7.37 -0.82
N GLU A 68 1.36 6.92 -1.77
CA GLU A 68 2.19 7.83 -2.57
C GLU A 68 1.31 8.83 -3.33
N LEU A 69 0.23 8.36 -3.96
CA LEU A 69 -0.73 9.22 -4.65
C LEU A 69 -1.41 10.21 -3.69
N PHE A 70 -1.75 9.77 -2.47
CA PHE A 70 -2.40 10.60 -1.45
C PHE A 70 -1.44 11.65 -0.85
N VAL A 71 -0.18 11.29 -0.63
CA VAL A 71 0.86 12.25 -0.20
C VAL A 71 1.11 13.27 -1.30
N HIS A 72 1.20 12.84 -2.56
CA HIS A 72 1.34 13.75 -3.69
C HIS A 72 0.15 14.72 -3.81
N LEU A 73 -1.07 14.21 -3.61
CA LEU A 73 -2.31 14.96 -3.60
C LEU A 73 -2.31 16.08 -2.54
N THR A 74 -1.86 15.77 -1.31
CA THR A 74 -1.88 16.69 -0.16
C THR A 74 -0.71 17.68 -0.12
N THR A 75 0.42 17.33 -0.73
CA THR A 75 1.63 18.18 -0.73
C THR A 75 1.70 19.12 -1.95
N THR A 76 1.02 18.78 -3.04
CA THR A 76 1.14 19.51 -4.31
C THR A 76 0.04 20.55 -4.47
N ARG A 77 0.40 21.83 -4.25
CA ARG A 77 -0.52 22.98 -4.36
C ARG A 77 -1.08 23.19 -5.77
N ASP A 78 -0.37 22.74 -6.81
CA ASP A 78 -0.74 23.00 -8.20
C ASP A 78 -1.65 21.92 -8.82
N LEU A 79 -1.94 20.82 -8.10
CA LEU A 79 -2.65 19.66 -8.64
C LEU A 79 -4.06 20.03 -9.14
N PHE A 80 -4.84 20.72 -8.31
CA PHE A 80 -6.17 21.27 -8.67
C PHE A 80 -6.12 22.77 -8.98
N SER A 81 -4.97 23.29 -9.40
CA SER A 81 -4.86 24.70 -9.74
C SER A 81 -5.80 25.00 -10.91
N LEU A 82 -6.93 25.64 -10.61
CA LEU A 82 -7.78 26.37 -11.55
C LEU A 82 -7.08 27.64 -12.07
N GLY A 83 -5.76 27.73 -11.89
CA GLY A 83 -4.93 28.84 -12.28
C GLY A 83 -5.02 30.03 -11.34
N ASP A 84 -5.21 29.76 -10.04
CA ASP A 84 -5.59 30.78 -9.08
C ASP A 84 -4.73 30.71 -7.81
N ARG A 85 -4.31 31.88 -7.30
CA ARG A 85 -3.69 32.03 -5.98
C ARG A 85 -4.77 32.47 -4.99
N VAL A 86 -5.89 31.74 -4.92
CA VAL A 86 -6.95 32.07 -3.97
C VAL A 86 -6.51 31.69 -2.57
N HIS A 87 -6.67 32.61 -1.63
CA HIS A 87 -6.52 32.35 -0.20
C HIS A 87 -7.49 31.25 0.32
N ASN A 88 -8.49 30.83 -0.46
CA ASN A 88 -9.53 29.85 -0.10
C ASN A 88 -9.36 28.45 -0.74
N PHE A 89 -8.29 28.22 -1.51
CA PHE A 89 -8.04 26.90 -2.13
C PHE A 89 -7.88 25.79 -1.07
N ARG A 90 -7.25 26.15 0.07
CA ARG A 90 -7.04 25.24 1.19
C ARG A 90 -8.36 24.76 1.79
N ASP A 91 -9.36 25.63 1.91
CA ASP A 91 -10.64 25.28 2.53
C ASP A 91 -11.46 24.32 1.63
N ILE A 92 -11.45 24.55 0.31
CA ILE A 92 -12.09 23.65 -0.67
C ILE A 92 -11.37 22.29 -0.70
N PHE A 93 -10.04 22.31 -0.66
CA PHE A 93 -9.23 21.10 -0.63
C PHE A 93 -9.44 20.29 0.66
N ASP A 94 -9.46 20.95 1.82
CA ASP A 94 -9.73 20.31 3.11
C ASP A 94 -11.15 19.71 3.13
N THR A 95 -12.12 20.40 2.52
CA THR A 95 -13.47 19.88 2.32
C THR A 95 -13.45 18.65 1.40
N CYS A 96 -12.68 18.70 0.32
CA CYS A 96 -12.54 17.58 -0.61
C CYS A 96 -11.95 16.33 0.03
N ILE A 97 -10.91 16.48 0.85
CA ILE A 97 -10.33 15.36 1.60
C ILE A 97 -11.34 14.81 2.62
N LYS A 98 -12.01 15.67 3.40
CA LYS A 98 -13.04 15.24 4.38
C LYS A 98 -14.18 14.46 3.73
N GLU A 99 -14.67 14.90 2.58
CA GLU A 99 -15.74 14.22 1.84
C GLU A 99 -15.25 12.97 1.12
N SER A 100 -13.99 12.91 0.67
CA SER A 100 -13.44 11.74 -0.02
C SER A 100 -13.40 10.50 0.86
N VAL A 101 -13.18 10.66 2.18
CA VAL A 101 -13.21 9.55 3.14
C VAL A 101 -14.63 8.99 3.31
N LYS A 102 -15.66 9.80 3.06
CA LYS A 102 -17.07 9.40 3.16
C LYS A 102 -17.60 8.77 1.87
N ALA A 103 -16.94 9.02 0.73
CA ALA A 103 -17.40 8.63 -0.59
C ALA A 103 -16.29 7.94 -1.39
N ASP A 104 -16.34 6.61 -1.45
CA ASP A 104 -15.31 5.79 -2.10
C ASP A 104 -15.01 6.21 -3.54
N TYR A 105 -16.04 6.53 -4.33
CA TYR A 105 -15.86 6.98 -5.71
C TYR A 105 -15.06 8.29 -5.81
N LEU A 106 -15.22 9.21 -4.85
CA LEU A 106 -14.49 10.47 -4.80
C LEU A 106 -13.02 10.22 -4.45
N LEU A 107 -12.75 9.36 -3.47
CA LEU A 107 -11.37 8.99 -3.11
C LEU A 107 -10.62 8.36 -4.29
N HIS A 108 -11.26 7.45 -5.01
CA HIS A 108 -10.63 6.84 -6.19
C HIS A 108 -10.39 7.88 -7.30
N ALA A 109 -11.30 8.83 -7.50
CA ALA A 109 -11.14 9.89 -8.51
C ALA A 109 -9.99 10.86 -8.20
N ILE A 110 -9.84 11.29 -6.95
CA ILE A 110 -8.74 12.21 -6.56
C ILE A 110 -7.38 11.51 -6.61
N LEU A 111 -7.32 10.21 -6.27
CA LEU A 111 -6.10 9.41 -6.42
C LEU A 111 -5.76 9.18 -7.90
N ALA A 112 -6.76 8.89 -8.74
CA ALA A 112 -6.56 8.76 -10.19
C ALA A 112 -5.98 10.05 -10.79
N PHE A 113 -6.51 11.21 -10.39
CA PHE A 113 -6.03 12.50 -10.85
C PHE A 113 -4.60 12.81 -10.34
N SER A 114 -4.30 12.42 -9.10
CA SER A 114 -2.94 12.50 -8.54
C SER A 114 -1.94 11.65 -9.31
N ALA A 115 -2.29 10.39 -9.65
CA ALA A 115 -1.48 9.53 -10.50
C ALA A 115 -1.23 10.15 -11.88
N ARG A 116 -2.28 10.74 -12.47
CA ARG A 116 -2.17 11.41 -13.77
C ARG A 116 -1.19 12.59 -13.76
N HIS A 117 -1.14 13.33 -12.65
CA HIS A 117 -0.17 14.42 -12.47
C HIS A 117 1.26 13.89 -12.26
N LEU A 118 1.42 12.84 -11.45
CA LEU A 118 2.73 12.20 -11.24
C LEU A 118 3.33 11.66 -12.53
N ALA A 119 2.49 11.16 -13.46
CA ALA A 119 2.95 10.75 -14.78
C ALA A 119 3.66 11.89 -15.55
N ASN A 120 3.21 13.14 -15.36
CA ASN A 120 3.85 14.30 -15.98
C ASN A 120 5.14 14.73 -15.25
N ILE A 121 5.13 14.70 -13.91
CA ILE A 121 6.30 15.10 -13.10
C ILE A 121 7.43 14.07 -13.21
N ARG A 122 7.10 12.78 -13.36
CA ARG A 122 8.05 11.67 -13.37
C ARG A 122 8.00 10.92 -14.72
N PRO A 123 8.59 11.48 -15.79
CA PRO A 123 8.54 10.88 -17.12
C PRO A 123 9.12 9.46 -17.17
N GLU A 124 10.12 9.16 -16.33
CA GLU A 124 10.74 7.83 -16.23
C GLU A 124 9.76 6.72 -15.81
N ARG A 125 8.68 7.06 -15.08
CA ARG A 125 7.63 6.13 -14.64
C ARG A 125 6.25 6.51 -15.18
N SER A 126 6.18 7.33 -16.23
CA SER A 126 4.92 7.86 -16.76
C SER A 126 3.93 6.73 -17.11
N ALA A 127 4.36 5.68 -17.81
CA ALA A 127 3.50 4.56 -18.19
C ALA A 127 2.86 3.84 -16.98
N HIS A 128 3.60 3.71 -15.88
CA HIS A 128 3.10 3.09 -14.65
C HIS A 128 2.02 3.96 -13.99
N TYR A 129 2.28 5.26 -13.82
CA TYR A 129 1.31 6.18 -13.24
C TYR A 129 0.08 6.42 -14.13
N LEU A 130 0.23 6.40 -15.46
CA LEU A 130 -0.90 6.43 -16.39
C LEU A 130 -1.78 5.18 -16.27
N ASN A 131 -1.19 3.99 -16.13
CA ASN A 131 -1.95 2.77 -15.91
C ASN A 131 -2.75 2.84 -14.59
N GLN A 132 -2.11 3.31 -13.51
CA GLN A 132 -2.79 3.54 -12.23
C GLN A 132 -3.93 4.57 -12.36
N ALA A 133 -3.70 5.68 -13.06
CA ALA A 133 -4.71 6.72 -13.29
C ALA A 133 -5.96 6.13 -13.97
N VAL A 134 -5.79 5.33 -15.03
CA VAL A 134 -6.89 4.67 -15.76
C VAL A 134 -7.63 3.66 -14.87
N ASN A 135 -6.91 2.81 -14.14
CA ASN A 135 -7.53 1.80 -13.27
C ASN A 135 -8.36 2.45 -12.16
N LEU A 136 -7.79 3.45 -11.49
CA LEU A 136 -8.45 4.18 -10.40
C LEU A 136 -9.64 4.99 -10.91
N GLN A 137 -9.52 5.67 -12.05
CA GLN A 137 -10.63 6.40 -12.66
C GLN A 137 -11.77 5.45 -13.06
N THR A 138 -11.45 4.32 -13.70
CA THR A 138 -12.44 3.29 -14.08
C THR A 138 -13.18 2.77 -12.85
N ARG A 139 -12.44 2.49 -11.77
CA ARG A 139 -13.02 2.07 -10.49
C ARG A 139 -13.91 3.15 -9.88
N ALA A 140 -13.47 4.41 -9.91
CA ALA A 140 -14.22 5.55 -9.40
C ALA A 140 -15.58 5.70 -10.10
N VAL A 141 -15.60 5.63 -11.44
CA VAL A 141 -16.83 5.70 -12.24
C VAL A 141 -17.73 4.49 -11.99
N SER A 142 -17.17 3.29 -11.89
CA SER A 142 -17.93 2.08 -11.56
C SER A 142 -18.60 2.17 -10.19
N LEU A 143 -17.88 2.68 -9.18
CA LEU A 143 -18.41 2.86 -7.83
C LEU A 143 -19.52 3.92 -7.83
N PHE A 144 -19.30 5.07 -8.48
CA PHE A 144 -20.30 6.13 -8.60
C PHE A 144 -21.61 5.62 -9.21
N ASN A 145 -21.53 4.85 -10.31
CA ASN A 145 -22.70 4.27 -10.97
C ASN A 145 -23.44 3.23 -10.10
N SER A 146 -22.77 2.66 -9.10
CA SER A 146 -23.35 1.65 -8.20
C SER A 146 -24.03 2.22 -6.95
N THR A 147 -23.68 3.44 -6.51
CA THR A 147 -24.02 3.90 -5.16
C THR A 147 -25.39 4.60 -5.03
N SER A 148 -25.88 5.42 -5.96
CA SER A 148 -27.29 5.90 -5.99
C SER A 148 -27.55 6.88 -7.13
N ARG A 149 -28.81 6.97 -7.61
CA ARG A 149 -29.32 7.87 -8.67
C ARG A 149 -29.99 9.16 -8.14
N LYS A 150 -30.13 9.33 -6.81
CA LYS A 150 -30.85 10.47 -6.21
C LYS A 150 -29.90 11.35 -5.40
N VAL A 151 -29.81 12.62 -5.77
CA VAL A 151 -29.00 13.62 -5.05
C VAL A 151 -29.78 14.15 -3.84
N ASP A 152 -29.15 14.16 -2.68
CA ASP A 152 -29.69 14.69 -1.42
C ASP A 152 -28.63 15.51 -0.65
N SER A 153 -29.00 16.04 0.51
CA SER A 153 -28.11 16.88 1.31
C SER A 153 -26.88 16.14 1.85
N SER A 154 -26.91 14.81 1.92
CA SER A 154 -25.80 14.01 2.45
C SER A 154 -24.72 13.71 1.42
N ASN A 155 -25.07 13.66 0.13
CA ASN A 155 -24.16 13.26 -0.94
C ASN A 155 -23.85 14.37 -1.97
N CYS A 156 -24.60 15.47 -1.99
CA CYS A 156 -24.48 16.51 -3.01
C CYS A 156 -23.06 17.09 -3.13
N VAL A 157 -22.36 17.30 -2.00
CA VAL A 157 -20.98 17.84 -1.96
C VAL A 157 -19.98 16.83 -2.57
N ALA A 158 -20.07 15.56 -2.18
CA ALA A 158 -19.19 14.52 -2.70
C ALA A 158 -19.39 14.28 -4.20
N ILE A 159 -20.64 14.31 -4.67
CA ILE A 159 -20.99 14.19 -6.09
C ILE A 159 -20.40 15.36 -6.90
N LEU A 160 -20.50 16.59 -6.39
CA LEU A 160 -19.94 17.78 -7.02
C LEU A 160 -18.41 17.72 -7.13
N LEU A 161 -17.73 17.32 -6.05
CA LEU A 161 -16.27 17.22 -6.04
C LEU A 161 -15.76 16.10 -6.96
N PHE A 162 -16.46 14.97 -6.99
CA PHE A 162 -16.15 13.85 -7.87
C PHE A 162 -16.28 14.28 -9.34
N SER A 163 -17.40 14.92 -9.64
CA SER A 163 -17.73 15.53 -10.91
C SER A 163 -16.66 16.48 -11.43
N ILE A 164 -16.24 17.45 -10.61
CA ILE A 164 -15.19 18.41 -10.96
C ILE A 164 -13.86 17.67 -11.19
N THR A 165 -13.49 16.75 -10.30
CA THR A 165 -12.24 15.99 -10.39
C THR A 165 -12.16 15.15 -11.66
N LEU A 166 -13.23 14.42 -11.98
CA LEU A 166 -13.33 13.60 -13.18
C LEU A 166 -13.26 14.47 -14.44
N GLY A 167 -13.94 15.62 -14.44
CA GLY A 167 -13.91 16.55 -15.55
C GLY A 167 -12.52 17.08 -15.90
N HIS A 168 -11.74 17.44 -14.87
CA HIS A 168 -10.35 17.87 -15.04
C HIS A 168 -9.45 16.74 -15.53
N HIS A 169 -9.67 15.51 -15.05
CA HIS A 169 -8.94 14.34 -15.50
C HIS A 169 -9.18 14.10 -16.99
N LEU A 170 -10.44 14.05 -17.43
CA LEU A 170 -10.80 13.81 -18.82
C LEU A 170 -10.29 14.90 -19.76
N LEU A 171 -10.33 16.17 -19.31
CA LEU A 171 -9.78 17.27 -20.11
C LEU A 171 -8.26 17.16 -20.24
N ALA A 172 -7.56 16.81 -19.16
CA ALA A 172 -6.11 16.59 -19.21
C ALA A 172 -5.73 15.42 -20.14
N ASP A 173 -6.55 14.38 -20.22
CA ASP A 173 -6.35 13.26 -21.16
C ASP A 173 -6.66 13.66 -22.60
N ALA A 174 -7.78 14.32 -22.85
CA ALA A 174 -8.15 14.79 -24.18
C ALA A 174 -7.08 15.72 -24.76
N LEU A 175 -6.53 16.63 -23.95
CA LEU A 175 -5.47 17.56 -24.38
C LEU A 175 -4.09 16.90 -24.52
N ALA A 176 -3.85 15.77 -23.86
CA ALA A 176 -2.57 15.05 -23.94
C ALA A 176 -2.56 13.95 -25.02
N THR A 177 -3.73 13.55 -25.52
CA THR A 177 -3.86 12.46 -26.50
C THR A 177 -3.30 12.89 -27.85
N ARG A 178 -2.33 12.12 -28.36
CA ARG A 178 -1.86 12.20 -29.75
C ARG A 178 -2.41 10.99 -30.51
N SER A 179 -3.55 11.17 -31.19
CA SER A 179 -4.12 10.08 -31.99
C SER A 179 -3.33 9.88 -33.28
N PRO A 180 -3.06 8.64 -33.72
CA PRO A 180 -2.57 8.38 -35.08
C PRO A 180 -3.53 8.90 -36.16
N ASP A 181 -4.82 9.05 -35.83
CA ASP A 181 -5.86 9.58 -36.74
C ASP A 181 -5.89 11.13 -36.82
N GLY A 182 -4.87 11.81 -36.28
CA GLY A 182 -4.74 13.27 -36.35
C GLY A 182 -5.87 14.03 -35.64
N ILE A 183 -6.45 15.03 -36.32
CA ILE A 183 -7.51 15.88 -35.76
C ILE A 183 -8.80 15.09 -35.47
N ASP A 184 -9.08 14.03 -36.21
CA ASP A 184 -10.31 13.26 -36.07
C ASP A 184 -10.34 12.52 -34.74
N GLY A 185 -9.24 11.84 -34.41
CA GLY A 185 -9.09 11.21 -33.12
C GLY A 185 -9.11 12.21 -31.96
N PHE A 186 -8.53 13.41 -32.13
CA PHE A 186 -8.62 14.47 -31.11
C PHE A 186 -10.06 14.94 -30.89
N LEU A 187 -10.80 15.24 -31.96
CA LEU A 187 -12.17 15.72 -31.89
C LEU A 187 -13.09 14.68 -31.24
N THR A 188 -12.91 13.39 -31.52
CA THR A 188 -13.67 12.32 -30.85
C THR A 188 -13.40 12.28 -29.34
N HIS A 189 -12.13 12.35 -28.91
CA HIS A 189 -11.79 12.35 -27.48
C HIS A 189 -12.26 13.64 -26.78
N TYR A 190 -12.15 14.78 -27.46
CA TYR A 190 -12.61 16.07 -26.95
C TYR A 190 -14.15 16.12 -26.82
N ALA A 191 -14.88 15.65 -27.83
CA ALA A 191 -16.34 15.54 -27.77
C ALA A 191 -16.79 14.65 -26.62
N HIS A 192 -16.17 13.47 -26.44
CA HIS A 192 -16.46 12.58 -25.33
C HIS A 192 -16.20 13.23 -23.95
N CYS A 193 -15.11 14.00 -23.84
CA CYS A 193 -14.81 14.79 -22.64
C CYS A 193 -15.90 15.84 -22.36
N VAL A 194 -16.36 16.57 -23.38
CA VAL A 194 -17.42 17.58 -23.26
C VAL A 194 -18.75 16.96 -22.85
N ASP A 195 -19.15 15.85 -23.48
CA ASP A 195 -20.42 15.17 -23.17
C ASP A 195 -20.45 14.64 -21.74
N THR A 196 -19.33 14.06 -21.28
CA THR A 196 -19.20 13.55 -19.91
C THR A 196 -19.26 14.69 -18.89
N ASN A 197 -18.52 15.78 -19.13
CA ASN A 197 -18.52 16.98 -18.29
C ASN A 197 -19.91 17.64 -18.19
N ARG A 198 -20.70 17.56 -19.26
CA ARG A 198 -22.05 18.12 -19.29
C ARG A 198 -23.05 17.27 -18.50
N GLY A 199 -23.01 15.93 -18.63
CA GLY A 199 -23.83 15.03 -17.81
C GLY A 199 -23.62 15.28 -16.31
N ILE A 200 -22.37 15.48 -15.94
CA ILE A 200 -21.91 15.89 -14.61
C ILE A 200 -22.47 17.27 -14.17
N TYR A 201 -22.42 18.26 -15.06
CA TYR A 201 -22.91 19.61 -14.77
C TYR A 201 -24.42 19.65 -14.53
N HIS A 202 -25.22 18.88 -15.28
CA HIS A 202 -26.66 18.79 -15.07
C HIS A 202 -27.03 18.18 -13.71
N VAL A 203 -26.29 17.16 -13.26
CA VAL A 203 -26.45 16.59 -11.92
C VAL A 203 -26.18 17.65 -10.85
N THR A 204 -25.12 18.44 -11.03
CA THR A 204 -24.78 19.55 -10.12
C THR A 204 -25.86 20.63 -10.08
N LEU A 205 -26.39 21.04 -11.23
CA LEU A 205 -27.46 22.04 -11.31
C LEU A 205 -28.75 21.57 -10.63
N SER A 206 -29.10 20.28 -10.79
CA SER A 206 -30.26 19.71 -10.13
C SER A 206 -30.17 19.73 -8.60
N ALA A 207 -28.94 19.72 -8.07
CA ALA A 207 -28.61 19.74 -6.65
C ALA A 207 -28.32 21.16 -6.11
N TRP A 208 -28.38 22.18 -6.97
CA TRP A 208 -27.98 23.55 -6.66
C TRP A 208 -28.64 24.12 -5.38
N PRO A 209 -29.95 23.93 -5.13
CA PRO A 209 -30.57 24.43 -3.90
C PRO A 209 -29.99 23.81 -2.63
N LEU A 210 -29.61 22.53 -2.68
CA LEU A 210 -29.00 21.82 -1.56
C LEU A 210 -27.55 22.26 -1.35
N LEU A 211 -26.81 22.48 -2.44
CA LEU A 211 -25.42 22.91 -2.40
C LEU A 211 -25.24 24.33 -1.84
N LEU A 212 -26.23 25.22 -2.04
CA LEU A 212 -26.24 26.56 -1.45
C LEU A 212 -26.46 26.58 0.07
N ASP A 213 -26.89 25.47 0.67
CA ASP A 213 -27.03 25.30 2.12
C ASP A 213 -25.76 24.70 2.77
N THR A 214 -24.68 24.52 1.99
CA THR A 214 -23.41 23.92 2.44
C THR A 214 -22.30 24.96 2.58
N ASP A 215 -21.18 24.54 3.18
CA ASP A 215 -19.95 25.35 3.30
C ASP A 215 -19.36 25.77 1.93
N LEU A 216 -19.81 25.17 0.82
CA LEU A 216 -19.40 25.55 -0.55
C LEU A 216 -20.20 26.74 -1.12
N ALA A 217 -21.24 27.22 -0.44
CA ALA A 217 -22.12 28.27 -0.94
C ALA A 217 -21.38 29.56 -1.39
N PRO A 218 -20.34 30.07 -0.70
CA PRO A 218 -19.60 31.25 -1.15
C PRO A 218 -18.88 31.04 -2.48
N VAL A 219 -18.32 29.84 -2.69
CA VAL A 219 -17.57 29.46 -3.89
C VAL A 219 -18.51 29.30 -5.09
N LEU A 220 -19.67 28.66 -4.85
CA LEU A 220 -20.70 28.43 -5.86
C LEU A 220 -21.38 29.74 -6.27
N SER A 221 -21.74 30.59 -5.31
CA SER A 221 -22.33 31.90 -5.57
C SER A 221 -21.39 32.81 -6.34
N GLY A 222 -20.08 32.81 -5.99
CA GLY A 222 -19.07 33.54 -6.74
C GLY A 222 -18.92 33.04 -8.19
N SER A 223 -19.02 31.72 -8.40
CA SER A 223 -18.98 31.12 -9.75
C SER A 223 -20.16 31.52 -10.63
N GLN A 224 -21.36 31.58 -10.05
CA GLN A 224 -22.58 31.97 -10.74
C GLN A 224 -22.57 33.45 -11.08
N GLN A 225 -22.04 34.29 -10.18
CA GLN A 225 -21.90 35.73 -10.42
C GLN A 225 -20.92 36.00 -11.57
N GLU A 226 -19.85 35.23 -11.71
CA GLU A 226 -18.87 35.36 -12.80
C GLU A 226 -19.43 34.93 -14.16
N SER A 227 -20.11 33.79 -14.24
CA SER A 227 -20.73 33.31 -15.49
C SER A 227 -21.89 34.19 -15.97
N SER A 228 -22.51 34.95 -15.05
CA SER A 228 -23.58 35.90 -15.35
C SER A 228 -23.09 37.29 -15.81
N LYS A 229 -21.78 37.54 -15.79
CA LYS A 229 -21.22 38.83 -16.26
C LYS A 229 -21.49 39.04 -17.74
N GLN A 230 -21.60 40.30 -18.13
CA GLN A 230 -21.62 40.69 -19.55
C GLN A 230 -20.19 40.82 -20.07
N PRO A 231 -19.89 40.29 -21.27
CA PRO A 231 -18.57 40.44 -21.89
C PRO A 231 -18.28 41.91 -22.17
N ARG A 232 -17.04 42.34 -21.90
CA ARG A 232 -16.56 43.72 -22.05
C ARG A 232 -15.56 43.89 -23.20
N GLY A 233 -14.69 42.91 -23.40
CA GLY A 233 -13.64 42.97 -24.42
C GLY A 233 -14.14 42.73 -25.84
N ASN A 234 -13.23 42.88 -26.80
CA ASN A 234 -13.50 42.79 -28.23
C ASN A 234 -12.73 41.66 -28.94
N GLN A 235 -11.99 40.81 -28.21
CA GLN A 235 -11.17 39.75 -28.80
C GLN A 235 -11.98 38.81 -29.70
N CYS A 236 -13.23 38.49 -29.35
CA CYS A 236 -14.11 37.60 -30.11
C CYS A 236 -15.04 38.35 -31.09
N GLN A 237 -14.84 39.65 -31.34
CA GLN A 237 -15.73 40.44 -32.20
C GLN A 237 -15.70 39.97 -33.67
N ALA A 238 -14.52 39.58 -34.18
CA ALA A 238 -14.37 39.11 -35.56
C ALA A 238 -15.16 37.82 -35.82
N ILE A 239 -15.01 36.82 -34.96
CA ILE A 239 -15.75 35.56 -35.06
C ILE A 239 -17.25 35.76 -34.84
N LYS A 240 -17.66 36.70 -33.98
CA LYS A 240 -19.07 37.06 -33.80
C LYS A 240 -19.73 37.55 -35.08
N GLN A 241 -19.03 38.35 -35.88
CA GLN A 241 -19.54 38.77 -37.19
C GLN A 241 -19.55 37.61 -38.19
N LEU A 242 -18.50 36.78 -38.24
CA LEU A 242 -18.45 35.62 -39.14
C LEU A 242 -19.61 34.62 -38.90
N ILE A 243 -19.96 34.33 -37.65
CA ILE A 243 -21.12 33.49 -37.32
C ILE A 243 -22.44 34.14 -37.74
N LYS A 244 -22.56 35.46 -37.53
CA LYS A 244 -23.77 36.21 -37.89
C LYS A 244 -24.00 36.19 -39.40
N ASP A 245 -22.93 36.40 -40.17
CA ASP A 245 -22.94 36.52 -41.63
C ASP A 245 -22.89 35.16 -42.36
N SER A 246 -22.66 34.05 -41.64
CA SER A 246 -22.66 32.70 -42.22
C SER A 246 -24.04 32.34 -42.78
N ASN A 247 -24.10 31.88 -44.02
CA ASN A 247 -25.34 31.36 -44.63
C ASN A 247 -25.49 29.84 -44.47
N SER A 248 -24.46 29.18 -43.92
CA SER A 248 -24.33 27.74 -43.77
C SER A 248 -24.82 27.19 -42.43
N LEU A 249 -25.13 28.07 -41.49
CA LEU A 249 -25.69 27.73 -40.17
C LEU A 249 -27.17 28.15 -40.08
N THR A 250 -27.97 27.28 -39.47
CA THR A 250 -29.35 27.57 -39.08
C THR A 250 -29.40 28.64 -37.98
N ALA A 251 -30.59 29.21 -37.75
CA ALA A 251 -30.77 30.21 -36.69
C ALA A 251 -30.42 29.66 -35.29
N GLU A 252 -30.73 28.39 -35.04
CA GLU A 252 -30.43 27.69 -33.78
C GLU A 252 -28.92 27.46 -33.60
N GLU A 253 -28.23 26.98 -34.63
CA GLU A 253 -26.77 26.78 -34.59
C GLU A 253 -26.01 28.11 -34.41
N LYS A 254 -26.51 29.20 -35.00
CA LYS A 254 -25.95 30.54 -34.80
C LYS A 254 -26.11 31.02 -33.35
N GLU A 255 -27.26 30.79 -32.73
CA GLU A 255 -27.51 31.14 -31.33
C GLU A 255 -26.56 30.38 -30.39
N VAL A 256 -26.41 29.07 -30.62
CA VAL A 256 -25.46 28.22 -29.89
C VAL A 256 -24.02 28.73 -30.03
N CYS A 257 -23.59 29.05 -31.25
CA CYS A 257 -22.26 29.60 -31.51
C CYS A 257 -22.06 30.97 -30.83
N GLN A 258 -23.10 31.82 -30.75
CA GLN A 258 -23.03 33.12 -30.09
C GLN A 258 -22.94 33.00 -28.57
N GLU A 259 -23.66 32.06 -27.96
CA GLU A 259 -23.56 31.75 -26.54
C GLU A 259 -22.16 31.25 -26.18
N ALA A 260 -21.61 30.37 -27.01
CA ALA A 260 -20.20 30.01 -26.97
C ALA A 260 -19.32 31.28 -27.04
N ILE A 261 -19.43 32.11 -28.06
CA ILE A 261 -18.58 33.31 -28.19
C ILE A 261 -18.61 34.19 -26.92
N LYS A 262 -19.76 34.29 -26.25
CA LYS A 262 -19.90 35.00 -24.98
C LYS A 262 -18.97 34.45 -23.89
N PHE A 263 -18.94 33.14 -23.63
CA PHE A 263 -18.06 32.63 -22.57
C PHE A 263 -16.57 32.68 -22.94
N LEU A 264 -16.20 32.51 -24.21
CA LEU A 264 -14.82 32.75 -24.65
C LEU A 264 -14.39 34.19 -24.37
N GLN A 265 -15.26 35.16 -24.69
CA GLN A 265 -14.99 36.56 -24.43
C GLN A 265 -14.84 36.85 -22.93
N LEU A 266 -15.68 36.26 -22.07
CA LEU A 266 -15.52 36.33 -20.61
C LEU A 266 -14.18 35.74 -20.14
N GLY A 267 -13.71 34.67 -20.77
CA GLY A 267 -12.38 34.11 -20.52
C GLY A 267 -11.25 35.08 -20.86
N PHE A 268 -11.31 35.73 -22.03
CA PHE A 268 -10.32 36.74 -22.43
C PHE A 268 -10.38 38.02 -21.57
N ASP A 269 -11.56 38.42 -21.12
CA ASP A 269 -11.74 39.54 -20.19
C ASP A 269 -11.08 39.24 -18.84
N ALA A 270 -11.24 38.01 -18.32
CA ALA A 270 -10.62 37.56 -17.08
C ALA A 270 -9.08 37.52 -17.14
N LEU A 271 -8.50 37.30 -18.33
CA LEU A 271 -7.05 37.39 -18.53
C LEU A 271 -6.51 38.83 -18.45
N SER A 272 -7.38 39.82 -18.67
CA SER A 272 -7.01 41.24 -18.79
C SER A 272 -7.18 42.05 -17.49
N GLU A 273 -7.90 41.52 -16.49
CA GLU A 273 -8.10 42.14 -15.15
C GLU A 273 -6.86 41.91 -14.24
N THR A 274 -5.69 42.50 -14.55
CA THR A 274 -4.44 42.31 -13.77
C THR A 274 -4.05 43.40 -12.77
N GLU A 275 -4.80 44.49 -12.60
CA GLU A 275 -4.26 45.67 -11.88
C GLU A 275 -4.83 45.99 -10.48
N ASP A 276 -5.96 45.44 -10.04
CA ASP A 276 -6.57 45.85 -8.76
C ASP A 276 -6.55 44.74 -7.70
N GLY A 277 -5.37 44.37 -7.18
CA GLY A 277 -5.12 43.79 -5.82
C GLY A 277 -5.98 42.62 -5.27
N GLN A 278 -7.00 42.16 -5.99
CA GLN A 278 -7.94 41.09 -5.69
C GLN A 278 -7.71 40.04 -6.75
N THR A 279 -6.91 39.05 -6.40
CA THR A 279 -6.58 37.92 -7.25
C THR A 279 -7.85 37.16 -7.64
N ARG A 280 -8.38 37.42 -8.84
CA ARG A 280 -9.49 36.67 -9.45
C ARG A 280 -8.98 35.56 -10.36
N SER A 281 -9.84 34.57 -10.60
CA SER A 281 -9.55 33.31 -11.27
C SER A 281 -9.28 33.44 -12.78
N ARG A 282 -8.03 33.76 -13.14
CA ARG A 282 -7.61 34.09 -14.52
C ARG A 282 -7.86 32.99 -15.56
N TYR A 283 -7.80 31.72 -15.17
CA TYR A 283 -7.84 30.58 -16.10
C TYR A 283 -9.07 29.68 -15.94
N ARG A 284 -10.02 30.07 -15.08
CA ARG A 284 -11.21 29.27 -14.75
C ARG A 284 -12.07 28.93 -15.97
N MET A 285 -12.18 29.87 -16.90
CA MET A 285 -12.98 29.69 -18.11
C MET A 285 -12.46 28.57 -19.01
N ILE A 286 -11.16 28.22 -18.91
CA ILE A 286 -10.60 27.07 -19.64
C ILE A 286 -11.36 25.79 -19.29
N PHE A 287 -11.63 25.57 -18.00
CA PHE A 287 -12.32 24.37 -17.52
C PHE A 287 -13.85 24.48 -17.61
N GLN A 288 -14.41 25.68 -17.44
CA GLN A 288 -15.85 25.89 -17.53
C GLN A 288 -16.36 25.79 -18.97
N TRP A 289 -15.55 26.20 -19.95
CA TRP A 289 -15.92 26.16 -21.36
C TRP A 289 -16.37 24.77 -21.82
N THR A 290 -15.66 23.73 -21.39
CA THR A 290 -16.01 22.33 -21.72
C THR A 290 -17.27 21.84 -21.01
N MET A 291 -17.68 22.49 -19.93
CA MET A 291 -18.95 22.19 -19.23
C MET A 291 -20.13 22.97 -19.81
N LEU A 292 -19.87 24.17 -20.34
CA LEU A 292 -20.87 25.11 -20.85
C LEU A 292 -21.13 24.97 -22.35
N ALA A 293 -20.32 24.19 -23.07
CA ALA A 293 -20.51 23.92 -24.50
C ALA A 293 -21.81 23.14 -24.75
N SER A 294 -22.61 23.63 -25.70
CA SER A 294 -23.86 23.00 -26.14
C SER A 294 -23.59 21.70 -26.93
N PRO A 295 -24.43 20.65 -26.84
CA PRO A 295 -24.29 19.42 -27.62
C PRO A 295 -24.38 19.67 -29.13
N VAL A 296 -25.10 20.72 -29.55
CA VAL A 296 -25.14 21.16 -30.95
C VAL A 296 -23.78 21.69 -31.40
N LEU A 297 -23.01 22.35 -30.52
CA LEU A 297 -21.64 22.75 -30.86
C LEU A 297 -20.72 21.55 -31.01
N THR A 298 -20.88 20.52 -30.17
CA THR A 298 -20.09 19.28 -30.25
C THR A 298 -20.37 18.51 -31.54
N SER A 299 -21.63 18.42 -31.98
CA SER A 299 -21.96 17.78 -33.27
C SER A 299 -21.36 18.56 -34.45
N LEU A 300 -21.43 19.89 -34.43
CA LEU A 300 -20.80 20.73 -35.47
C LEU A 300 -19.28 20.57 -35.53
N LEU A 301 -18.62 20.31 -34.39
CA LEU A 301 -17.19 20.01 -34.32
C LEU A 301 -16.86 18.63 -34.92
N LEU A 302 -17.64 17.61 -34.60
CA LEU A 302 -17.47 16.26 -35.16
C LEU A 302 -17.74 16.21 -36.67
N GLU A 303 -18.68 17.02 -37.15
CA GLU A 303 -18.94 17.25 -38.58
C GLU A 303 -17.91 18.18 -39.26
N LYS A 304 -16.94 18.69 -38.49
CA LYS A 304 -15.86 19.58 -38.96
C LYS A 304 -16.37 20.83 -39.67
N ARG A 305 -17.49 21.38 -39.22
CA ARG A 305 -18.03 22.63 -39.77
C ARG A 305 -17.02 23.77 -39.55
N PRO A 306 -16.71 24.58 -40.58
CA PRO A 306 -15.62 25.55 -40.50
C PRO A 306 -15.84 26.58 -39.39
N GLU A 307 -17.09 27.00 -39.16
CA GLU A 307 -17.46 27.91 -38.09
C GLU A 307 -17.13 27.37 -36.69
N ALA A 308 -17.42 26.08 -36.46
CA ALA A 308 -17.14 25.41 -35.19
C ALA A 308 -15.64 25.17 -35.00
N LEU A 309 -14.90 24.83 -36.06
CA LEU A 309 -13.44 24.69 -36.00
C LEU A 309 -12.74 26.03 -35.69
N ILE A 310 -13.25 27.15 -36.23
CA ILE A 310 -12.74 28.48 -35.88
C ILE A 310 -13.04 28.78 -34.41
N LEU A 311 -14.22 28.45 -33.87
CA LEU A 311 -14.50 28.57 -32.43
C LEU A 311 -13.53 27.76 -31.57
N LEU A 312 -13.23 26.52 -31.98
CA LEU A 312 -12.25 25.68 -31.32
C LEU A 312 -10.85 26.29 -31.35
N SER A 313 -10.47 27.00 -32.42
CA SER A 313 -9.19 27.73 -32.50
C SER A 313 -9.11 28.89 -31.50
N TYR A 314 -10.21 29.61 -31.25
CA TYR A 314 -10.27 30.65 -30.22
C TYR A 314 -10.20 30.04 -28.81
N TYR A 315 -10.81 28.88 -28.60
CA TYR A 315 -10.61 28.12 -27.37
C TYR A 315 -9.17 27.61 -27.21
N ALA A 316 -8.53 27.15 -28.28
CA ALA A 316 -7.12 26.77 -28.29
C ALA A 316 -6.21 27.97 -27.96
N LEU A 317 -6.59 29.17 -28.38
CA LEU A 317 -5.91 30.41 -28.00
C LEU A 317 -6.10 30.74 -26.50
N LEU A 318 -7.32 30.59 -25.97
CA LEU A 318 -7.58 30.74 -24.54
C LEU A 318 -6.78 29.72 -23.71
N LEU A 319 -6.74 28.47 -24.18
CA LEU A 319 -5.83 27.45 -23.68
C LEU A 319 -4.40 28.03 -23.71
N HIS A 320 -3.84 28.39 -24.86
CA HIS A 320 -2.46 28.89 -24.98
C HIS A 320 -2.04 29.89 -23.89
N TYR A 321 -2.89 30.84 -23.50
CA TYR A 321 -2.62 31.78 -22.40
C TYR A 321 -2.41 31.10 -21.03
N GLY A 322 -3.08 29.98 -20.76
CA GLY A 322 -2.89 29.11 -19.59
C GLY A 322 -1.76 28.08 -19.70
N ARG A 323 -0.73 28.30 -20.53
CA ARG A 323 0.37 27.32 -20.78
C ARG A 323 1.23 26.98 -19.57
N SER A 324 1.12 27.74 -18.49
CA SER A 324 1.75 27.43 -17.21
C SER A 324 1.02 26.31 -16.44
N LEU A 325 -0.18 25.92 -16.87
CA LEU A 325 -0.93 24.83 -16.24
C LEU A 325 -0.35 23.47 -16.64
N TRP A 326 -0.08 22.63 -15.64
CA TRP A 326 0.50 21.30 -15.85
C TRP A 326 -0.42 20.38 -16.66
N GLN A 327 -1.74 20.59 -16.60
CA GLN A 327 -2.74 19.79 -17.33
C GLN A 327 -2.55 19.83 -18.87
N ARG A 328 -1.57 20.60 -19.38
CA ARG A 328 -1.22 20.70 -20.80
C ARG A 328 0.19 20.22 -21.19
N CYS A 329 1.20 20.32 -20.33
CA CYS A 329 2.56 19.94 -20.73
C CYS A 329 2.79 18.43 -20.51
N TYR A 330 3.47 17.79 -21.47
CA TYR A 330 4.12 16.50 -21.31
C TYR A 330 5.63 16.79 -21.36
N THR A 331 6.35 16.69 -20.26
CA THR A 331 7.81 16.96 -20.24
C THR A 331 8.60 15.66 -20.28
N GLY A 332 8.92 15.18 -21.49
CA GLY A 332 10.09 14.33 -21.72
C GLY A 332 11.34 15.22 -21.84
N ARG A 333 12.44 14.85 -21.19
CA ARG A 333 13.68 15.65 -21.06
C ARG A 333 14.13 16.30 -22.39
N ASN A 334 14.49 17.59 -22.29
CA ASN A 334 15.14 18.45 -23.28
C ASN A 334 14.31 18.97 -24.48
N GLN A 335 13.43 19.96 -24.23
CA GLN A 335 13.15 21.08 -25.17
C GLN A 335 12.24 22.15 -24.53
N PRO A 336 12.49 23.47 -24.73
CA PRO A 336 11.63 24.55 -24.25
C PRO A 336 10.53 24.88 -25.27
N HIS A 337 9.75 23.87 -25.71
CA HIS A 337 8.65 24.06 -26.66
C HIS A 337 7.35 23.42 -26.15
N CYS A 338 6.82 23.92 -25.03
CA CYS A 338 5.41 23.71 -24.71
C CYS A 338 4.55 24.62 -25.60
N ALA A 339 3.63 24.00 -26.36
CA ALA A 339 2.67 24.59 -27.30
C ALA A 339 3.24 25.21 -28.59
N HIS A 340 3.80 24.38 -29.48
CA HIS A 340 3.87 24.72 -30.91
C HIS A 340 2.90 23.93 -31.81
N ASN A 341 2.30 22.82 -31.33
CA ASN A 341 1.46 21.95 -32.19
C ASN A 341 0.03 21.76 -31.68
N ALA A 342 -0.62 22.82 -31.20
CA ALA A 342 -2.08 22.88 -31.15
C ALA A 342 -2.53 23.88 -32.22
N LEU A 343 -2.98 23.36 -33.37
CA LEU A 343 -3.58 24.09 -34.50
C LEU A 343 -2.79 25.33 -34.97
N VAL A 344 -1.68 25.12 -35.69
CA VAL A 344 -1.04 26.21 -36.44
C VAL A 344 -1.78 26.38 -37.76
N PHE A 345 -2.66 27.37 -37.86
CA PHE A 345 -3.15 27.89 -39.15
C PHE A 345 -2.06 28.80 -39.73
N ARG A 346 -1.27 28.31 -40.69
CA ARG A 346 -0.34 29.16 -41.44
C ARG A 346 -1.06 29.74 -42.66
N HIS A 347 -1.24 31.06 -42.66
CA HIS A 347 -1.79 31.77 -43.81
C HIS A 347 -0.64 32.14 -44.76
N ASP A 348 -0.26 31.22 -45.65
CA ASP A 348 0.55 31.55 -46.84
C ASP A 348 -0.34 31.36 -48.07
N GLY A 349 -0.28 32.34 -48.98
CA GLY A 349 -1.33 32.63 -49.96
C GLY A 349 -1.85 31.41 -50.74
N GLY A 350 -3.13 31.10 -50.53
CA GLY A 350 -4.01 30.64 -51.59
C GLY A 350 -4.25 29.14 -51.76
N VAL A 351 -4.04 28.27 -50.76
CA VAL A 351 -4.73 26.97 -50.58
C VAL A 351 -4.55 26.56 -49.10
N THR A 352 -5.63 26.26 -48.36
CA THR A 352 -5.56 25.66 -47.01
C THR A 352 -5.57 24.13 -47.12
N GLU A 353 -4.40 23.50 -47.00
CA GLU A 353 -4.27 22.07 -46.72
C GLU A 353 -3.86 21.86 -45.26
N MET A 354 -4.43 20.83 -44.64
CA MET A 354 -4.21 20.43 -43.25
C MET A 354 -3.32 19.19 -43.24
N GLU A 355 -2.00 19.37 -43.14
CA GLU A 355 -1.06 18.25 -43.02
C GLU A 355 -0.37 18.21 -41.65
N THR A 356 -0.18 16.99 -41.14
CA THR A 356 0.64 16.71 -39.97
C THR A 356 2.04 16.35 -40.46
N PHE A 357 3.06 17.11 -40.05
CA PHE A 357 4.45 16.82 -40.41
C PHE A 357 5.03 15.73 -39.49
N ASP A 358 5.38 14.58 -40.08
CA ASP A 358 6.37 13.66 -39.51
C ASP A 358 7.76 14.11 -39.94
N TYR A 359 8.66 14.35 -38.98
CA TYR A 359 10.09 14.54 -39.25
C TYR A 359 10.85 13.23 -38.97
N PRO A 360 11.70 12.77 -39.89
CA PRO A 360 12.45 11.53 -39.72
C PRO A 360 13.57 11.69 -38.68
N GLN A 361 13.79 10.64 -37.89
CA GLN A 361 14.89 10.55 -36.93
C GLN A 361 16.24 10.63 -37.63
N GLN A 362 17.03 11.64 -37.28
CA GLN A 362 18.42 11.79 -37.72
C GLN A 362 19.33 11.45 -36.54
N GLU A 363 19.83 10.21 -36.51
CA GLU A 363 20.97 9.85 -35.68
C GLU A 363 22.21 10.59 -36.19
N THR A 364 22.94 11.27 -35.31
CA THR A 364 24.33 11.64 -35.57
C THR A 364 25.22 11.28 -34.38
N PRO A 365 26.46 10.84 -34.66
CA PRO A 365 27.33 10.18 -33.69
C PRO A 365 28.31 11.18 -33.05
N PHE A 366 28.81 10.84 -31.85
CA PHE A 366 30.08 11.35 -31.38
C PHE A 366 30.95 10.19 -30.89
N ALA A 367 32.01 9.96 -31.66
CA ALA A 367 33.13 9.10 -31.32
C ALA A 367 34.06 9.80 -30.31
N ASN A 368 34.76 8.99 -29.50
CA ASN A 368 36.14 9.28 -29.13
C ASN A 368 36.94 7.98 -29.08
N GLU A 369 38.04 8.00 -29.82
CA GLU A 369 39.05 6.97 -30.01
C GLU A 369 39.97 6.79 -28.78
N LEU A 370 40.56 5.60 -28.65
CA LEU A 370 42.00 5.34 -28.43
C LEU A 370 42.21 3.81 -28.41
N ASN A 371 42.58 3.15 -29.51
CA ASN A 371 43.91 2.96 -30.12
C ASN A 371 44.56 1.60 -29.72
N ILE A 372 45.16 0.94 -30.73
CA ILE A 372 46.32 0.02 -30.72
C ILE A 372 46.12 -1.38 -31.38
N SER A 373 46.87 -1.54 -32.50
CA SER A 373 47.54 -2.69 -33.13
C SER A 373 46.79 -3.85 -33.82
N GLN A 374 46.79 -3.79 -35.16
CA GLN A 374 47.44 -4.68 -36.16
C GLN A 374 47.63 -6.20 -35.96
N ASP A 375 47.48 -6.87 -37.13
CA ASP A 375 47.96 -8.19 -37.60
C ASP A 375 47.16 -9.46 -37.19
N SER A 376 46.85 -10.44 -38.06
CA SER A 376 47.00 -10.68 -39.51
C SER A 376 46.36 -12.04 -39.89
N ILE A 377 46.02 -12.27 -41.18
CA ILE A 377 45.90 -13.58 -41.91
C ILE A 377 44.64 -14.45 -41.62
N SER A 378 43.82 -14.99 -42.55
CA SER A 378 43.73 -15.02 -44.03
C SER A 378 42.43 -15.74 -44.48
N SER A 379 41.88 -15.39 -45.66
CA SER A 379 41.29 -16.25 -46.73
C SER A 379 40.15 -17.24 -46.38
N ASN A 380 39.04 -17.43 -47.12
CA ASN A 380 38.46 -17.03 -48.41
C ASN A 380 36.95 -17.43 -48.33
N HIS A 381 35.98 -16.60 -48.75
CA HIS A 381 35.33 -16.59 -50.08
C HIS A 381 34.63 -17.88 -50.54
N TYR A 382 33.35 -17.88 -50.98
CA TYR A 382 32.19 -16.96 -51.03
C TYR A 382 30.95 -17.84 -51.41
N PRO A 383 29.71 -17.31 -51.45
CA PRO A 383 28.43 -18.03 -51.39
C PRO A 383 27.67 -18.14 -52.73
N GLU A 384 26.47 -18.74 -52.65
CA GLU A 384 25.41 -18.85 -53.68
C GLU A 384 24.87 -17.49 -54.15
N ASN A 385 24.50 -17.42 -55.44
CA ASN A 385 23.46 -16.51 -55.93
C ASN A 385 22.78 -17.07 -57.19
N SER A 386 21.48 -16.78 -57.27
CA SER A 386 20.49 -17.05 -58.31
C SER A 386 20.62 -16.18 -59.57
N HIS A 387 20.07 -16.63 -60.71
CA HIS A 387 19.49 -15.76 -61.74
C HIS A 387 18.43 -16.47 -62.61
N ASP A 388 17.38 -15.72 -62.96
CA ASP A 388 16.28 -16.00 -63.90
C ASP A 388 16.71 -16.05 -65.38
N ASP A 389 15.87 -16.63 -66.26
CA ASP A 389 15.48 -16.01 -67.55
C ASP A 389 14.33 -16.72 -68.33
N HIS A 390 13.34 -15.90 -68.70
CA HIS A 390 12.41 -15.79 -69.86
C HIS A 390 11.92 -16.94 -70.79
N LEU A 391 10.58 -16.96 -70.94
CA LEU A 391 9.65 -17.16 -72.10
C LEU A 391 10.19 -17.58 -73.50
N ASN A 392 9.54 -18.54 -74.20
CA ASN A 392 8.61 -18.30 -75.35
C ASN A 392 8.02 -19.59 -76.01
N GLU A 393 6.80 -19.45 -76.57
CA GLU A 393 6.17 -20.09 -77.77
C GLU A 393 5.93 -21.62 -77.93
N GLY A 394 4.65 -22.02 -77.88
CA GLY A 394 3.80 -22.30 -79.07
C GLY A 394 3.89 -23.63 -79.87
N HIS A 395 2.71 -24.23 -80.09
CA HIS A 395 2.23 -25.09 -81.20
C HIS A 395 2.06 -26.63 -81.03
N ASP A 396 0.76 -27.01 -81.05
CA ASP A 396 0.09 -28.07 -81.82
C ASP A 396 -0.14 -29.52 -81.35
N GLY A 397 -1.41 -29.93 -81.48
CA GLY A 397 -1.87 -31.28 -81.84
C GLY A 397 -2.48 -32.11 -80.70
N GLU A 398 -3.76 -31.99 -80.31
CA GLU A 398 -5.00 -32.48 -80.97
C GLU A 398 -5.43 -33.94 -80.60
N ILE A 399 -6.46 -34.02 -79.73
CA ILE A 399 -7.73 -34.80 -79.77
C ILE A 399 -7.74 -36.36 -79.75
N THR A 400 -8.69 -36.86 -78.92
CA THR A 400 -9.61 -38.05 -79.01
C THR A 400 -9.36 -39.37 -78.25
N GLU A 401 -10.43 -39.72 -77.53
CA GLU A 401 -11.11 -41.04 -77.38
C GLU A 401 -10.52 -42.20 -76.55
N LEU A 402 -11.12 -42.34 -75.35
CA LEU A 402 -11.99 -43.44 -74.89
C LEU A 402 -11.75 -44.92 -75.30
N GLU A 403 -11.82 -45.75 -74.25
CA GLU A 403 -12.26 -47.17 -74.16
C GLU A 403 -11.24 -48.34 -74.08
N ASN A 404 -11.28 -48.98 -72.90
CA ASN A 404 -11.39 -50.42 -72.59
C ASN A 404 -10.42 -51.46 -73.23
N LEU A 405 -9.71 -52.24 -72.39
CA LEU A 405 -9.97 -53.68 -72.11
C LEU A 405 -8.85 -54.36 -71.27
N CYS A 406 -9.21 -55.48 -70.63
CA CYS A 406 -8.59 -56.20 -69.51
C CYS A 406 -7.28 -57.00 -69.71
N SER A 407 -6.70 -57.38 -68.54
CA SER A 407 -5.91 -58.60 -68.16
C SER A 407 -4.36 -58.57 -68.20
N PRO A 408 -3.64 -59.44 -67.43
CA PRO A 408 -3.78 -59.88 -66.02
C PRO A 408 -2.42 -59.89 -65.22
N ARG A 409 -2.48 -60.29 -63.93
CA ARG A 409 -1.39 -60.47 -62.91
C ARG A 409 -0.03 -61.02 -63.40
N PRO A 410 1.04 -60.74 -62.63
CA PRO A 410 2.05 -61.75 -62.28
C PRO A 410 2.18 -62.02 -60.77
N GLU A 411 2.68 -63.22 -60.50
CA GLU A 411 2.78 -63.93 -59.22
C GLU A 411 3.81 -63.32 -58.26
N THR A 412 3.54 -63.48 -56.95
CA THR A 412 4.45 -63.17 -55.85
C THR A 412 5.51 -64.28 -55.66
N PRO A 413 6.81 -63.97 -55.50
CA PRO A 413 7.78 -64.92 -54.98
C PRO A 413 7.79 -64.92 -53.46
N VAL A 414 7.80 -66.14 -52.89
CA VAL A 414 7.99 -66.45 -51.47
C VAL A 414 9.43 -66.14 -51.04
N PRO A 415 9.68 -65.39 -49.94
CA PRO A 415 11.00 -65.36 -49.32
C PRO A 415 11.11 -66.41 -48.22
N THR A 416 12.17 -67.19 -48.34
CA THR A 416 12.67 -68.19 -47.39
C THR A 416 13.15 -67.57 -46.07
N SER A 417 12.90 -68.34 -45.01
CA SER A 417 13.24 -68.14 -43.60
C SER A 417 14.73 -67.95 -43.30
N GLU A 418 15.08 -66.85 -42.63
CA GLU A 418 16.13 -66.79 -41.60
C GLU A 418 15.56 -66.06 -40.37
N GLU A 419 15.04 -66.83 -39.43
CA GLU A 419 14.42 -66.36 -38.19
C GLU A 419 15.50 -66.20 -37.11
N ARG A 420 16.13 -65.02 -37.04
CA ARG A 420 16.84 -64.61 -35.83
C ARG A 420 15.79 -64.18 -34.81
N SER A 421 15.60 -65.00 -33.78
CA SER A 421 14.74 -64.75 -32.63
C SER A 421 15.12 -63.47 -31.89
N ASN A 422 14.70 -62.32 -32.40
CA ASN A 422 14.58 -61.09 -31.65
C ASN A 422 13.13 -61.00 -31.19
N ARG A 423 12.86 -61.35 -29.92
CA ARG A 423 11.56 -61.04 -29.33
C ARG A 423 11.35 -59.51 -29.46
N PRO A 424 10.32 -59.05 -30.18
CA PRO A 424 10.07 -57.62 -30.32
C PRO A 424 9.82 -57.01 -28.92
N ALA A 425 10.39 -55.82 -28.67
CA ALA A 425 10.24 -55.16 -27.38
C ALA A 425 8.77 -54.81 -27.12
N ILE A 426 8.21 -55.36 -26.03
CA ILE A 426 6.80 -55.22 -25.63
C ILE A 426 6.45 -53.74 -25.29
N ILE A 427 7.44 -52.94 -24.90
CA ILE A 427 7.31 -51.53 -24.52
C ILE A 427 8.22 -50.67 -25.41
N SER A 428 7.68 -49.59 -25.99
CA SER A 428 8.45 -48.65 -26.83
C SER A 428 9.54 -47.91 -26.03
N ALA A 429 10.63 -47.51 -26.70
CA ALA A 429 11.68 -46.71 -26.07
C ALA A 429 11.17 -45.35 -25.56
N GLY A 430 10.16 -44.77 -26.23
CA GLY A 430 9.51 -43.53 -25.83
C GLY A 430 8.78 -43.65 -24.49
N VAL A 431 8.04 -44.75 -24.28
CA VAL A 431 7.36 -45.01 -23.00
C VAL A 431 8.38 -45.17 -21.86
N TRP A 432 9.49 -45.89 -22.09
CA TRP A 432 10.56 -46.01 -21.10
C TRP A 432 11.19 -44.66 -20.72
N PHE A 433 11.38 -43.78 -21.69
CA PHE A 433 11.86 -42.42 -21.43
C PHE A 433 10.90 -41.62 -20.53
N VAL A 434 9.59 -41.69 -20.79
CA VAL A 434 8.57 -41.03 -19.95
C VAL A 434 8.54 -41.61 -18.53
N VAL A 435 8.69 -42.93 -18.38
CA VAL A 435 8.75 -43.58 -17.06
C VAL A 435 9.98 -43.12 -16.27
N ILE A 436 11.17 -43.18 -16.87
CA ILE A 436 12.42 -42.81 -16.21
C ILE A 436 12.39 -41.33 -15.81
N THR A 437 11.96 -40.44 -16.72
CA THR A 437 11.86 -39.01 -16.43
C THR A 437 10.85 -38.72 -15.32
N SER A 438 9.69 -39.40 -15.29
CA SER A 438 8.70 -39.27 -14.22
C SER A 438 9.26 -39.68 -12.86
N PHE A 439 10.00 -40.79 -12.77
CA PHE A 439 10.63 -41.21 -11.50
C PHE A 439 11.75 -40.26 -11.06
N LEU A 440 12.58 -39.76 -11.98
CA LEU A 440 13.62 -38.77 -11.66
C LEU A 440 13.00 -37.48 -11.12
N VAL A 441 11.90 -37.02 -11.70
CA VAL A 441 11.15 -35.85 -11.21
C VAL A 441 10.58 -36.11 -9.81
N LEU A 442 10.01 -37.29 -9.55
CA LEU A 442 9.51 -37.63 -8.22
C LEU A 442 10.63 -37.67 -7.17
N ILE A 443 11.79 -38.29 -7.47
CA ILE A 443 12.91 -38.39 -6.53
C ILE A 443 13.47 -37.00 -6.18
N THR A 444 13.66 -36.15 -7.20
CA THR A 444 14.20 -34.79 -7.01
C THR A 444 13.25 -33.90 -6.22
N THR A 445 11.95 -33.93 -6.54
CA THR A 445 10.93 -33.15 -5.82
C THR A 445 10.74 -33.60 -4.38
N ILE A 446 10.72 -34.92 -4.13
CA ILE A 446 10.66 -35.48 -2.76
C ILE A 446 11.88 -35.07 -1.94
N SER A 447 13.07 -35.14 -2.52
CA SER A 447 14.32 -34.75 -1.83
C SER A 447 14.28 -33.29 -1.41
N PHE A 448 13.83 -32.40 -2.30
CA PHE A 448 13.67 -30.98 -2.01
C PHE A 448 12.61 -30.72 -0.93
N LEU A 449 11.43 -31.35 -1.01
CA LEU A 449 10.37 -31.17 -0.01
C LEU A 449 10.79 -31.69 1.36
N THR A 450 11.52 -32.81 1.41
CA THR A 450 12.06 -33.36 2.66
C THR A 450 13.06 -32.40 3.30
N TRP A 451 13.97 -31.83 2.51
CA TRP A 451 14.86 -30.76 2.99
C TRP A 451 14.06 -29.56 3.51
N LEU A 452 13.04 -29.11 2.78
CA LEU A 452 12.23 -27.94 3.16
C LEU A 452 11.46 -28.14 4.48
N TRP A 453 10.97 -29.36 4.75
CA TRP A 453 10.17 -29.69 5.95
C TRP A 453 10.97 -30.07 7.20
N PHE A 454 12.21 -30.55 7.04
CA PHE A 454 12.97 -31.14 8.16
C PHE A 454 14.31 -30.47 8.46
N GLU A 455 14.77 -29.52 7.64
CA GLU A 455 16.01 -28.77 7.91
C GLU A 455 15.88 -27.84 9.14
N ASP A 456 17.00 -27.60 9.84
CA ASP A 456 17.06 -26.66 10.96
C ASP A 456 16.73 -25.23 10.50
N HIS A 457 15.81 -24.56 11.21
CA HIS A 457 15.44 -23.16 10.96
C HIS A 457 16.62 -22.19 11.14
N GLY A 458 17.69 -22.60 11.82
CA GLY A 458 18.93 -21.85 11.94
C GLY A 458 19.80 -21.87 10.67
N ALA A 459 19.58 -22.82 9.76
CA ALA A 459 20.41 -23.02 8.58
C ALA A 459 20.34 -21.83 7.61
N LYS A 460 21.50 -21.35 7.15
CA LYS A 460 21.60 -20.17 6.27
C LYS A 460 20.85 -20.35 4.95
N ALA A 461 20.90 -21.54 4.35
CA ALA A 461 20.25 -21.85 3.08
C ALA A 461 18.72 -21.82 3.20
N TRP A 462 18.19 -22.46 4.26
CA TRP A 462 16.76 -22.49 4.54
C TRP A 462 16.21 -21.09 4.84
N ARG A 463 16.89 -20.32 5.72
CA ARG A 463 16.51 -18.93 6.02
C ARG A 463 16.50 -18.04 4.79
N ARG A 464 17.46 -18.21 3.88
CA ARG A 464 17.52 -17.44 2.63
C ARG A 464 16.31 -17.70 1.73
N LEU A 465 15.87 -18.96 1.64
CA LEU A 465 14.68 -19.30 0.88
C LEU A 465 13.42 -18.71 1.52
N MET A 466 13.25 -18.87 2.83
CA MET A 466 12.07 -18.37 3.55
C MET A 466 11.97 -16.84 3.54
N LEU A 467 13.07 -16.13 3.85
CA LEU A 467 13.12 -14.67 3.83
C LEU A 467 12.95 -14.06 2.43
N SER A 468 13.13 -14.84 1.36
CA SER A 468 12.91 -14.36 -0.01
C SER A 468 11.43 -14.33 -0.43
N GLY A 469 10.52 -14.86 0.41
CA GLY A 469 9.10 -14.99 0.08
C GLY A 469 8.79 -16.04 -1.01
N ARG A 470 9.80 -16.79 -1.49
CA ARG A 470 9.68 -17.77 -2.57
C ARG A 470 9.31 -19.18 -2.10
N ALA A 471 9.02 -19.37 -0.82
CA ALA A 471 8.66 -20.67 -0.26
C ALA A 471 7.38 -21.24 -0.90
N THR A 472 6.29 -20.45 -0.91
CA THR A 472 5.01 -20.84 -1.53
C THR A 472 5.17 -21.10 -3.03
N GLN A 473 5.95 -20.28 -3.74
CA GLN A 473 6.25 -20.47 -5.17
C GLN A 473 7.02 -21.77 -5.44
N SER A 474 7.96 -22.13 -4.56
CA SER A 474 8.73 -23.37 -4.69
C SER A 474 7.86 -24.61 -4.42
N ILE A 475 6.94 -24.50 -3.45
CA ILE A 475 5.96 -25.55 -3.12
C ILE A 475 4.95 -25.74 -4.25
N THR A 476 4.47 -24.66 -4.87
CA THR A 476 3.54 -24.78 -6.01
C THR A 476 4.22 -25.39 -7.22
N LEU A 477 5.44 -24.97 -7.55
CA LEU A 477 6.23 -25.53 -8.66
C LEU A 477 6.50 -27.03 -8.48
N THR A 478 6.93 -27.44 -7.29
CA THR A 478 7.15 -28.86 -6.97
C THR A 478 5.85 -29.66 -7.01
N GLY A 479 4.74 -29.09 -6.54
CA GLY A 479 3.41 -29.71 -6.68
C GLY A 479 2.98 -29.91 -8.15
N VAL A 480 3.29 -28.97 -9.05
CA VAL A 480 3.01 -29.13 -10.50
C VAL A 480 3.84 -30.26 -11.10
N LEU A 481 5.13 -30.33 -10.79
CA LEU A 481 6.02 -31.40 -11.25
C LEU A 481 5.55 -32.78 -10.76
N ILE A 482 5.10 -32.88 -9.52
CA ILE A 482 4.52 -34.12 -8.95
C ILE A 482 3.25 -34.52 -9.70
N ARG A 483 2.33 -33.59 -9.99
CA ARG A 483 1.10 -33.88 -10.75
C ARG A 483 1.40 -34.40 -12.15
N TRP A 484 2.35 -33.78 -12.85
CA TRP A 484 2.77 -34.21 -14.18
C TRP A 484 3.36 -35.62 -14.18
N ALA A 485 4.25 -35.92 -13.23
CA ALA A 485 4.86 -37.24 -13.11
C ALA A 485 3.83 -38.32 -12.75
N ILE A 486 2.94 -38.06 -11.77
CA ILE A 486 1.86 -38.98 -11.40
C ILE A 486 0.89 -39.20 -12.57
N GLY A 487 0.49 -38.13 -13.25
CA GLY A 487 -0.41 -38.21 -14.40
C GLY A 487 0.17 -39.05 -15.53
N SER A 488 1.46 -38.84 -15.85
CA SER A 488 2.17 -39.61 -16.89
C SER A 488 2.25 -41.10 -16.55
N LEU A 489 2.62 -41.44 -15.30
CA LEU A 489 2.64 -42.82 -14.82
C LEU A 489 1.24 -43.45 -14.82
N ALA A 490 0.19 -42.70 -14.46
CA ALA A 490 -1.18 -43.19 -14.45
C ALA A 490 -1.73 -43.47 -15.86
N THR A 491 -1.40 -42.64 -16.85
CA THR A 491 -1.74 -42.86 -18.27
C THR A 491 -1.11 -44.15 -18.79
N ILE A 492 0.17 -44.38 -18.48
CA ILE A 492 0.87 -45.62 -18.85
C ILE A 492 0.27 -46.83 -18.13
N THR A 493 -0.04 -46.71 -16.84
CA THR A 493 -0.72 -47.76 -16.06
C THR A 493 -2.09 -48.11 -16.66
N THR A 494 -2.79 -47.10 -17.16
CA THR A 494 -4.09 -47.26 -17.83
C THR A 494 -3.95 -48.02 -19.15
N SER A 495 -2.91 -47.74 -19.95
CA SER A 495 -2.60 -48.51 -21.16
C SER A 495 -2.25 -49.98 -20.85
N MET A 496 -1.49 -50.22 -19.78
CA MET A 496 -1.14 -51.57 -19.31
C MET A 496 -2.41 -52.33 -18.88
N ALA A 497 -3.29 -51.69 -18.10
CA ALA A 497 -4.56 -52.29 -17.68
C ALA A 497 -5.50 -52.60 -18.87
N ALA A 498 -5.58 -51.71 -19.86
CA ALA A 498 -6.36 -51.94 -21.08
C ALA A 498 -5.83 -53.13 -21.89
N SER A 499 -4.51 -53.31 -21.92
CA SER A 499 -3.88 -54.45 -22.59
C SER A 499 -4.20 -55.79 -21.91
N ILE A 500 -4.11 -55.84 -20.57
CA ILE A 500 -4.51 -57.03 -19.77
C ILE A 500 -6.00 -57.38 -19.98
N ALA A 501 -6.85 -56.37 -20.16
CA ALA A 501 -8.29 -56.54 -20.35
C ALA A 501 -8.63 -57.22 -21.69
N VAL A 502 -8.00 -56.76 -22.78
CA VAL A 502 -8.26 -57.23 -24.14
C VAL A 502 -7.71 -58.65 -24.35
N GLU A 503 -6.51 -58.97 -23.84
CA GLU A 503 -5.86 -60.26 -24.15
C GLU A 503 -6.36 -61.44 -23.33
N ARG A 504 -6.72 -61.23 -22.06
CA ARG A 504 -6.95 -62.33 -21.11
C ARG A 504 -8.38 -62.45 -20.59
N HIS A 505 -9.16 -61.37 -20.60
CA HIS A 505 -10.37 -61.28 -19.77
C HIS A 505 -11.66 -61.01 -20.55
N GLY A 506 -11.59 -60.60 -21.82
CA GLY A 506 -12.75 -60.42 -22.70
C GLY A 506 -13.54 -59.15 -22.39
N VAL A 507 -13.54 -58.20 -23.34
CA VAL A 507 -14.26 -56.92 -23.24
C VAL A 507 -15.65 -57.06 -23.90
N PRO A 508 -16.72 -56.42 -23.39
CA PRO A 508 -18.01 -56.41 -24.09
C PRO A 508 -17.83 -55.89 -25.52
N LYS A 509 -18.53 -56.50 -26.50
CA LYS A 509 -18.35 -56.17 -27.94
C LYS A 509 -18.49 -54.68 -28.25
N SER A 510 -19.41 -54.00 -27.55
CA SER A 510 -19.64 -52.55 -27.68
C SER A 510 -18.48 -51.68 -27.20
N ALA A 511 -17.63 -52.19 -26.29
CA ALA A 511 -16.51 -51.46 -25.70
C ALA A 511 -15.13 -51.91 -26.23
N LEU A 512 -15.08 -52.96 -27.06
CA LEU A 512 -13.82 -53.54 -27.54
C LEU A 512 -12.99 -52.54 -28.36
N ALA A 513 -13.63 -51.77 -29.25
CA ALA A 513 -12.95 -50.74 -30.02
C ALA A 513 -12.40 -49.61 -29.13
N GLU A 514 -13.20 -49.14 -28.17
CA GLU A 514 -12.83 -48.06 -27.25
C GLU A 514 -11.64 -48.48 -26.36
N VAL A 515 -11.68 -49.68 -25.76
CA VAL A 515 -10.58 -50.20 -24.91
C VAL A 515 -9.34 -50.53 -25.72
N SER A 516 -9.50 -51.02 -26.94
CA SER A 516 -8.37 -51.31 -27.83
C SER A 516 -7.60 -50.02 -28.14
N ILE A 517 -8.31 -48.93 -28.46
CA ILE A 517 -7.73 -47.58 -28.70
C ILE A 517 -7.03 -47.04 -27.45
N ALA A 518 -7.56 -47.30 -26.25
CA ALA A 518 -7.00 -46.83 -24.98
C ALA A 518 -5.59 -47.37 -24.66
N ARG A 519 -5.12 -48.42 -25.35
CA ARG A 519 -3.74 -48.92 -25.24
C ARG A 519 -2.70 -47.99 -25.86
N PHE A 520 -3.14 -47.18 -26.83
CA PHE A 520 -2.32 -46.19 -27.53
C PHE A 520 -2.64 -44.76 -27.05
N THR A 521 -3.91 -44.39 -27.05
CA THR A 521 -4.37 -43.04 -26.67
C THR A 521 -5.43 -43.12 -25.58
N ASN A 522 -5.10 -42.65 -24.38
CA ASN A 522 -6.07 -42.55 -23.28
C ASN A 522 -5.89 -41.26 -22.48
N ASN A 523 -6.95 -40.86 -21.78
CA ASN A 523 -6.98 -39.69 -20.90
C ASN A 523 -6.70 -40.09 -19.43
N GLY A 524 -5.88 -41.12 -19.21
CA GLY A 524 -5.62 -41.69 -17.89
C GLY A 524 -6.79 -42.51 -17.32
N PRO A 525 -6.82 -42.75 -15.99
CA PRO A 525 -7.76 -43.68 -15.35
C PRO A 525 -9.24 -43.26 -15.46
N TYR A 526 -9.52 -42.00 -15.83
CA TYR A 526 -10.89 -41.53 -16.07
C TYR A 526 -11.57 -42.30 -17.21
N PHE A 527 -10.81 -42.77 -18.18
CA PHE A 527 -11.29 -43.59 -19.29
C PHE A 527 -12.06 -44.83 -18.80
N PHE A 528 -11.59 -45.46 -17.73
CA PHE A 528 -12.19 -46.69 -17.20
C PHE A 528 -13.52 -46.47 -16.47
N LYS A 529 -13.94 -45.22 -16.21
CA LYS A 529 -15.22 -44.93 -15.51
C LYS A 529 -16.42 -45.56 -16.22
N LYS A 530 -16.41 -45.59 -17.56
CA LYS A 530 -17.46 -46.19 -18.39
C LYS A 530 -17.40 -47.73 -18.46
N LEU A 531 -16.24 -48.31 -18.13
CA LEU A 531 -15.97 -49.75 -18.22
C LEU A 531 -16.05 -50.49 -16.88
N LEU A 532 -16.17 -49.77 -15.78
CA LEU A 532 -16.39 -50.32 -14.44
C LEU A 532 -17.74 -51.07 -14.27
N PRO A 533 -18.88 -50.60 -14.84
CA PRO A 533 -20.15 -51.30 -14.73
C PRO A 533 -20.29 -52.37 -15.83
N GLY A 534 -19.62 -53.51 -15.66
CA GLY A 534 -19.72 -54.66 -16.56
C GLY A 534 -18.87 -55.84 -16.07
N ALA A 535 -19.33 -57.07 -16.25
CA ALA A 535 -18.79 -58.30 -15.63
C ALA A 535 -17.35 -58.71 -16.07
N SER A 536 -16.65 -57.91 -16.86
CA SER A 536 -15.44 -58.31 -17.61
C SER A 536 -14.07 -58.20 -16.91
N PHE A 537 -13.95 -57.66 -15.68
CA PHE A 537 -12.64 -57.48 -15.01
C PHE A 537 -12.52 -58.27 -13.71
N LYS A 538 -11.32 -58.80 -13.43
CA LYS A 538 -10.99 -59.36 -12.11
C LYS A 538 -11.13 -58.29 -11.00
N PRO A 539 -11.58 -58.67 -9.79
CA PRO A 539 -11.79 -57.72 -8.69
C PRO A 539 -10.55 -56.89 -8.34
N TRP A 540 -9.36 -57.51 -8.35
CA TRP A 540 -8.11 -56.83 -8.01
C TRP A 540 -7.74 -55.72 -9.01
N LEU A 541 -7.98 -55.92 -10.30
CA LEU A 541 -7.68 -54.95 -11.36
C LEU A 541 -8.68 -53.78 -11.30
N ARG A 542 -9.96 -54.07 -11.01
CA ARG A 542 -10.97 -53.01 -10.75
C ARG A 542 -10.58 -52.15 -9.55
N ILE A 543 -10.22 -52.79 -8.43
CA ILE A 543 -9.79 -52.09 -7.21
C ILE A 543 -8.55 -51.23 -7.49
N SER A 544 -7.58 -51.75 -8.25
CA SER A 544 -6.37 -51.02 -8.63
C SER A 544 -6.69 -49.79 -9.48
N MET A 545 -7.59 -49.89 -10.47
CA MET A 545 -7.99 -48.76 -11.31
C MET A 545 -8.85 -47.72 -10.58
N ILE A 546 -9.73 -48.15 -9.67
CA ILE A 546 -10.49 -47.22 -8.80
C ILE A 546 -9.54 -46.49 -7.85
N SER A 547 -8.61 -47.22 -7.24
CA SER A 547 -7.61 -46.64 -6.34
C SER A 547 -6.69 -45.66 -7.08
N LEU A 548 -6.23 -46.02 -8.29
CA LEU A 548 -5.46 -45.13 -9.15
C LEU A 548 -6.24 -43.85 -9.50
N LEU A 549 -7.53 -43.96 -9.84
CA LEU A 549 -8.38 -42.81 -10.11
C LEU A 549 -8.48 -41.88 -8.87
N ILE A 550 -8.74 -42.44 -7.69
CA ILE A 550 -8.84 -41.67 -6.44
C ILE A 550 -7.51 -40.97 -6.15
N LEU A 551 -6.38 -41.68 -6.29
CA LEU A 551 -5.05 -41.14 -6.01
C LEU A 551 -4.63 -40.06 -7.03
N VAL A 552 -4.98 -40.21 -8.31
CA VAL A 552 -4.74 -39.19 -9.35
C VAL A 552 -5.58 -37.95 -9.10
N VAL A 553 -6.84 -38.11 -8.70
CA VAL A 553 -7.71 -36.98 -8.32
C VAL A 553 -7.18 -36.29 -7.06
N ALA A 554 -6.80 -37.06 -6.04
CA ALA A 554 -6.20 -36.52 -4.81
C ALA A 554 -4.89 -35.76 -5.10
N SER A 555 -4.07 -36.24 -6.03
CA SER A 555 -2.83 -35.57 -6.44
C SER A 555 -3.06 -34.19 -7.07
N GLN A 556 -4.25 -33.90 -7.61
CA GLN A 556 -4.58 -32.56 -8.10
C GLN A 556 -4.55 -31.51 -7.00
N PHE A 557 -4.68 -31.93 -5.74
CA PHE A 557 -4.57 -31.05 -4.57
C PHE A 557 -3.16 -31.03 -3.96
N ALA A 558 -2.14 -31.57 -4.62
CA ALA A 558 -0.77 -31.65 -4.07
C ALA A 558 -0.23 -30.31 -3.53
N SER A 559 -0.33 -29.22 -4.29
CA SER A 559 0.09 -27.90 -3.82
C SER A 559 -0.75 -27.42 -2.65
N THR A 560 -2.05 -27.67 -2.66
CA THR A 560 -2.97 -27.29 -1.58
C THR A 560 -2.65 -28.03 -0.30
N LEU A 561 -2.43 -29.34 -0.38
CA LEU A 561 -2.00 -30.19 0.74
C LEU A 561 -0.69 -29.68 1.35
N LEU A 562 0.31 -29.35 0.53
CA LEU A 562 1.57 -28.80 1.03
C LEU A 562 1.42 -27.41 1.65
N VAL A 563 0.54 -26.55 1.10
CA VAL A 563 0.28 -25.22 1.65
C VAL A 563 -0.46 -25.28 2.99
N THR A 564 -1.29 -26.30 3.24
CA THR A 564 -1.97 -26.44 4.55
C THR A 564 -1.03 -26.64 5.73
N ASP A 565 0.20 -27.11 5.48
CA ASP A 565 1.22 -27.31 6.51
C ASP A 565 1.96 -26.01 6.88
N LEU A 566 1.80 -24.94 6.09
CA LEU A 566 2.45 -23.66 6.31
C LEU A 566 1.76 -22.88 7.44
N LYS A 567 2.58 -22.40 8.38
CA LYS A 567 2.15 -21.47 9.43
C LYS A 567 3.09 -20.29 9.48
N GLU A 568 2.58 -19.20 10.03
CA GLU A 568 3.37 -18.00 10.27
C GLU A 568 4.41 -18.27 11.37
N LEU A 569 5.68 -18.22 10.99
CA LEU A 569 6.81 -18.37 11.89
C LEU A 569 7.65 -17.11 11.83
N ARG A 570 8.07 -16.59 12.99
CA ARG A 570 9.01 -15.48 13.06
C ARG A 570 10.42 -16.01 13.06
N ILE A 571 11.21 -15.61 12.08
CA ILE A 571 12.62 -15.99 11.98
C ILE A 571 13.49 -14.75 12.00
N LEU A 572 14.71 -14.91 12.49
CA LEU A 572 15.68 -13.83 12.49
C LEU A 572 16.05 -13.48 11.04
N SER A 573 16.01 -12.20 10.67
CA SER A 573 16.52 -11.72 9.40
C SER A 573 18.05 -11.70 9.39
N PHE A 574 18.65 -11.61 8.20
CA PHE A 574 20.10 -11.41 8.12
C PHE A 574 20.44 -9.98 8.53
N ARG A 575 21.63 -9.76 9.08
CA ARG A 575 22.13 -8.41 9.38
C ARG A 575 22.14 -7.59 8.10
N ARG A 576 21.34 -6.52 8.06
CA ARG A 576 21.27 -5.56 6.95
C ARG A 576 21.87 -4.24 7.39
N SER A 577 22.55 -3.58 6.46
CA SER A 577 23.08 -2.24 6.67
C SER A 577 22.06 -1.22 6.17
N MET A 578 21.65 -0.31 7.05
CA MET A 578 20.63 0.72 6.81
C MET A 578 21.16 2.07 7.30
N SER A 579 20.93 3.14 6.53
CA SER A 579 21.29 4.51 6.94
C SER A 579 20.03 5.24 7.42
N TYR A 580 20.09 5.77 8.63
CA TYR A 580 19.03 6.56 9.26
C TYR A 580 19.53 7.97 9.57
N GLY A 581 18.60 8.92 9.66
CA GLY A 581 18.89 10.24 10.20
C GLY A 581 18.81 10.24 11.72
N VAL A 582 19.88 10.69 12.38
CA VAL A 582 19.99 10.65 13.85
C VAL A 582 19.77 12.04 14.48
N GLY A 583 19.94 13.11 13.71
CA GLY A 583 19.76 14.48 14.18
C GLY A 583 20.13 15.50 13.10
N PHE A 584 19.99 16.79 13.37
CA PHE A 584 20.39 17.83 12.41
C PHE A 584 21.88 18.20 12.52
N PRO A 585 22.59 18.44 11.41
CA PRO A 585 23.99 18.87 11.46
C PRO A 585 24.14 20.14 12.31
N PRO A 586 25.31 20.37 12.95
CA PRO A 586 25.56 21.61 13.68
C PRO A 586 25.39 22.82 12.76
N PHE A 587 24.60 23.82 13.20
CA PHE A 587 24.42 25.08 12.50
C PHE A 587 25.23 26.18 13.21
N ASN A 588 25.97 26.98 12.44
CA ASN A 588 26.58 28.20 12.97
C ASN A 588 25.50 29.27 13.15
N LEU A 589 25.14 29.57 14.40
CA LEU A 589 24.15 30.60 14.77
C LEU A 589 24.55 32.04 14.40
N THR A 590 25.74 32.25 13.85
CA THR A 590 26.19 33.56 13.38
C THR A 590 25.68 33.92 11.97
N GLY A 591 24.95 33.01 11.30
CA GLY A 591 24.46 33.18 9.93
C GLY A 591 22.95 33.49 9.79
N ASP A 592 22.60 34.05 8.64
CA ASP A 592 21.26 34.42 8.16
C ASP A 592 20.12 33.46 8.58
N LEU A 593 19.13 33.98 9.32
CA LEU A 593 17.96 33.27 9.87
C LEU A 593 17.08 32.60 8.79
N THR A 594 17.34 32.85 7.50
CA THR A 594 16.68 32.19 6.37
C THR A 594 17.17 30.75 6.13
N LYS A 595 18.29 30.34 6.74
CA LYS A 595 18.90 29.02 6.55
C LYS A 595 18.51 27.97 7.59
N PHE A 596 17.63 28.29 8.54
CA PHE A 596 17.09 27.27 9.45
C PHE A 596 16.24 26.26 8.66
N PRO A 597 16.45 24.95 8.85
CA PRO A 597 15.56 23.96 8.26
C PRO A 597 14.14 24.23 8.77
N LEU A 598 13.17 24.16 7.86
CA LEU A 598 11.75 24.38 8.12
C LEU A 598 11.22 23.74 9.42
N PRO A 599 11.57 22.49 9.79
CA PRO A 599 11.13 21.89 11.05
C PRO A 599 11.71 22.57 12.30
N MET A 600 12.93 23.13 12.26
CA MET A 600 13.51 23.89 13.39
C MET A 600 13.12 25.36 13.44
N ARG A 601 12.43 25.87 12.40
CA ARG A 601 11.98 27.27 12.36
C ARG A 601 10.90 27.58 13.42
N GLY A 602 10.34 26.54 14.04
CA GLY A 602 9.36 26.61 15.12
C GLY A 602 9.97 26.44 16.50
N LEU A 603 10.86 27.33 16.94
CA LEU A 603 11.27 27.50 18.35
C LEU A 603 10.08 27.77 19.32
N SER A 604 8.84 27.66 18.84
CA SER A 604 7.56 27.81 19.54
C SER A 604 6.79 26.48 19.73
N ILE A 605 7.38 25.31 19.46
CA ILE A 605 6.71 24.02 19.72
C ILE A 605 6.83 23.68 21.21
N ASP A 606 5.70 23.75 21.90
CA ASP A 606 5.56 23.34 23.30
C ASP A 606 5.44 21.80 23.38
N TYR A 607 6.56 21.12 23.66
CA TYR A 607 6.59 19.66 23.85
C TYR A 607 5.96 19.21 25.18
N TRP A 608 5.91 20.08 26.19
CA TRP A 608 5.41 19.74 27.53
C TRP A 608 3.89 19.59 27.54
N SER A 609 3.18 20.45 26.81
CA SER A 609 1.71 20.41 26.65
C SER A 609 1.21 19.29 25.72
N GLN A 610 2.10 18.69 24.92
CA GLN A 610 1.74 17.62 24.00
C GLN A 610 1.58 16.28 24.72
N SER A 611 0.58 15.52 24.30
CA SER A 611 0.38 14.15 24.80
C SER A 611 1.17 13.17 23.91
N PRO A 612 2.07 12.36 24.47
CA PRO A 612 2.72 11.29 23.72
C PRO A 612 1.66 10.33 23.17
N SER A 613 1.55 10.21 21.84
CA SER A 613 0.60 9.32 21.19
C SER A 613 1.08 7.86 21.15
N GLN A 614 2.39 7.66 21.29
CA GLN A 614 3.06 6.36 21.29
C GLN A 614 4.08 6.28 22.44
N SER A 615 4.45 5.06 22.81
CA SER A 615 5.52 4.81 23.77
C SER A 615 6.66 4.06 23.11
N GLU A 616 7.46 4.82 22.36
CA GLU A 616 8.49 4.28 21.49
C GLU A 616 9.50 3.44 22.28
N ILE A 617 9.87 2.30 21.68
CA ILE A 617 10.91 1.42 22.21
C ILE A 617 12.25 2.17 22.21
N PHE A 618 13.00 1.99 23.30
CA PHE A 618 14.35 2.50 23.46
C PHE A 618 15.29 1.41 23.99
N ALA A 619 16.59 1.68 23.97
CA ALA A 619 17.59 0.83 24.60
C ALA A 619 18.03 1.46 25.93
N GLU A 620 18.25 0.65 26.96
CA GLU A 620 18.65 1.14 28.28
C GLU A 620 19.92 0.44 28.78
N TYR A 621 20.76 1.23 29.46
CA TYR A 621 21.79 0.79 30.37
C TYR A 621 21.52 1.43 31.73
N SER A 622 21.43 0.65 32.80
CA SER A 622 21.19 1.18 34.14
C SER A 622 22.07 0.52 35.20
N GLU A 623 22.52 1.32 36.16
CA GLU A 623 23.22 0.89 37.37
C GLU A 623 22.47 1.42 38.60
N PRO A 624 22.40 0.64 39.70
CA PRO A 624 21.65 1.05 40.89
C PRO A 624 22.26 2.30 41.53
N GLY A 625 21.39 3.18 42.04
CA GLY A 625 21.76 4.39 42.76
C GLY A 625 22.30 4.13 44.17
N LYS A 626 22.81 5.20 44.80
CA LYS A 626 23.30 5.15 46.17
C LYS A 626 22.12 5.14 47.15
N LEU A 627 22.05 4.13 48.00
CA LEU A 627 21.03 4.03 49.05
C LEU A 627 21.46 4.86 50.29
N ALA A 628 20.69 5.86 50.68
CA ALA A 628 20.88 6.60 51.93
C ALA A 628 19.54 7.17 52.45
N ASP A 629 19.37 7.30 53.76
CA ASP A 629 18.08 7.62 54.41
C ASP A 629 17.48 8.98 53.98
N ASN A 630 18.31 9.93 53.55
CA ASN A 630 17.91 11.29 53.15
C ASN A 630 18.18 11.62 51.68
N ILE A 631 18.40 10.60 50.83
CA ILE A 631 18.67 10.77 49.40
C ILE A 631 17.82 9.80 48.60
N ASP A 632 17.23 10.31 47.53
CA ASP A 632 16.56 9.51 46.52
C ASP A 632 17.37 9.61 45.22
N ASP A 633 18.11 8.55 44.88
CA ASP A 633 18.99 8.47 43.71
C ASP A 633 18.54 7.33 42.79
N THR A 634 18.18 7.68 41.55
CA THR A 634 17.77 6.67 40.55
C THR A 634 18.93 5.83 40.03
N GLY A 635 20.18 6.25 40.25
CA GLY A 635 21.37 5.63 39.68
C GLY A 635 21.61 6.03 38.24
N THR A 636 22.76 5.61 37.71
CA THR A 636 23.17 5.93 36.34
C THR A 636 22.24 5.22 35.37
N THR A 637 21.39 5.96 34.65
CA THR A 637 20.43 5.41 33.69
C THR A 637 20.59 6.12 32.35
N LEU A 638 21.19 5.41 31.40
CA LEU A 638 21.40 5.87 30.04
C LEU A 638 20.33 5.27 29.13
N ARG A 639 19.57 6.15 28.46
CA ARG A 639 18.52 5.76 27.53
C ARG A 639 18.93 6.20 26.13
N ALA A 640 18.89 5.26 25.19
CA ALA A 640 19.19 5.52 23.80
C ALA A 640 17.95 5.34 22.92
N PHE A 641 17.61 6.40 22.18
CA PHE A 641 16.49 6.42 21.25
C PHE A 641 16.95 5.99 19.86
N LEU A 642 16.28 5.00 19.29
CA LEU A 642 16.65 4.41 18.02
C LEU A 642 16.25 5.33 16.87
N PRO A 643 17.09 5.52 15.83
CA PRO A 643 16.77 6.39 14.70
C PRO A 643 15.77 5.75 13.71
N ILE A 644 14.69 5.13 14.21
CA ILE A 644 13.73 4.36 13.43
C ILE A 644 12.32 4.90 13.69
N ALA A 645 11.69 5.47 12.66
CA ALA A 645 10.39 6.13 12.76
C ALA A 645 9.18 5.17 12.80
N PRO A 646 9.13 4.04 12.06
CA PRO A 646 7.96 3.16 12.08
C PRO A 646 7.93 2.27 13.33
N GLN A 647 6.77 2.23 14.01
CA GLN A 647 6.53 1.37 15.19
C GLN A 647 6.79 -0.11 14.89
N VAL A 648 6.23 -0.63 13.78
CA VAL A 648 6.36 -2.05 13.39
C VAL A 648 7.84 -2.45 13.23
N GLU A 649 8.65 -1.54 12.68
CA GLU A 649 10.09 -1.78 12.53
C GLU A 649 10.76 -1.81 13.91
N ARG A 650 10.50 -0.83 14.79
CA ARG A 650 11.05 -0.79 16.16
C ARG A 650 10.71 -2.02 17.00
N GLU A 651 9.48 -2.51 16.91
CA GLU A 651 8.99 -3.72 17.59
C GLU A 651 9.67 -4.99 17.09
N SER A 652 10.01 -5.03 15.80
CA SER A 652 10.67 -6.18 15.16
C SER A 652 12.16 -6.29 15.46
N ILE A 653 12.84 -5.23 15.94
CA ILE A 653 14.29 -5.22 16.12
C ILE A 653 14.71 -6.22 17.18
N GLN A 654 15.62 -7.12 16.82
CA GLN A 654 16.33 -7.97 17.77
C GLN A 654 17.71 -7.41 18.10
N TYR A 655 18.41 -6.88 17.10
CA TYR A 655 19.77 -6.40 17.20
C TYR A 655 19.92 -5.09 16.42
N PHE A 656 20.51 -4.09 17.06
CA PHE A 656 20.83 -2.80 16.47
C PHE A 656 22.28 -2.45 16.82
N ASN A 657 23.07 -2.06 15.83
CA ASN A 657 24.42 -1.53 16.00
C ASN A 657 24.57 -0.29 15.12
N GLY A 658 24.66 0.88 15.72
CA GLY A 658 24.75 2.13 15.00
C GLY A 658 24.60 3.36 15.89
N MET A 659 24.67 4.54 15.27
CA MET A 659 24.49 5.82 15.94
C MET A 659 23.05 5.96 16.44
N ALA A 660 22.90 6.36 17.71
CA ALA A 660 21.62 6.66 18.34
C ALA A 660 21.75 7.90 19.24
N ARG A 661 20.64 8.61 19.48
CA ARG A 661 20.59 9.68 20.49
C ARG A 661 20.61 9.05 21.87
N ILE A 662 21.55 9.43 22.72
CA ILE A 662 21.68 8.91 24.08
C ILE A 662 21.54 10.05 25.09
N ILE A 663 20.78 9.80 26.15
CA ILE A 663 20.58 10.74 27.25
C ILE A 663 20.83 10.06 28.58
N ASP A 664 21.44 10.79 29.52
CA ASP A 664 21.49 10.38 30.92
C ASP A 664 20.30 10.98 31.66
N THR A 665 19.45 10.11 32.18
CA THR A 665 18.21 10.50 32.87
C THR A 665 18.33 10.34 34.37
N ARG A 666 19.55 10.15 34.91
CA ARG A 666 19.78 10.09 36.36
C ARG A 666 19.29 11.35 37.06
N VAL A 667 18.57 11.16 38.16
CA VAL A 667 18.09 12.22 39.03
C VAL A 667 18.41 11.87 40.47
N VAL A 668 18.85 12.87 41.24
CA VAL A 668 19.13 12.74 42.67
C VAL A 668 18.40 13.84 43.41
N CYS A 669 17.51 13.49 44.34
CA CYS A 669 16.76 14.44 45.13
C CYS A 669 17.14 14.39 46.61
N VAL A 670 17.22 15.57 47.24
CA VAL A 670 17.63 15.76 48.64
C VAL A 670 16.69 16.75 49.35
N PRO A 671 16.53 16.65 50.68
CA PRO A 671 15.71 17.57 51.44
C PRO A 671 16.35 18.97 51.56
N PRO A 672 15.70 20.06 51.11
CA PRO A 672 16.23 21.42 51.22
C PRO A 672 15.89 22.10 52.55
N ARG A 673 16.78 22.96 53.03
CA ARG A 673 16.45 24.00 54.03
C ARG A 673 16.03 25.27 53.30
N PHE A 674 14.78 25.70 53.46
CA PHE A 674 14.28 26.82 52.67
C PHE A 674 13.58 27.92 53.48
N SER A 675 13.63 29.13 52.91
CA SER A 675 12.85 30.30 53.31
C SER A 675 12.12 30.85 52.08
N ALA A 676 10.80 30.98 52.16
CA ALA A 676 9.95 31.37 51.05
C ALA A 676 9.17 32.65 51.38
N LYS A 677 8.93 33.49 50.37
CA LYS A 677 8.07 34.67 50.44
C LYS A 677 7.41 34.91 49.09
N TYR A 678 6.25 35.56 49.09
CA TYR A 678 5.69 36.09 47.85
C TYR A 678 6.51 37.29 47.37
N CYS A 679 6.69 37.41 46.07
CA CYS A 679 7.45 38.49 45.46
C CYS A 679 6.86 38.88 44.10
N ARG A 680 7.19 40.10 43.66
CA ARG A 680 6.79 40.67 42.37
C ARG A 680 8.02 40.84 41.50
N GLN A 681 7.92 40.48 40.22
CA GLN A 681 8.93 40.79 39.22
C GLN A 681 8.54 42.11 38.50
N PRO A 682 9.47 43.03 38.25
CA PRO A 682 9.16 44.39 37.78
C PRO A 682 8.42 44.46 36.43
N ASP A 683 8.53 43.42 35.59
CA ASP A 683 8.00 43.41 34.22
C ASP A 683 6.62 42.76 34.08
N ASN A 684 6.01 42.22 35.15
CA ASN A 684 4.74 41.48 35.06
C ASN A 684 3.84 41.67 36.31
N GLU A 685 2.52 41.70 36.14
CA GLU A 685 1.54 41.81 37.24
C GLU A 685 1.24 40.48 37.96
N MET A 686 2.11 39.47 37.82
CA MET A 686 1.89 38.09 38.28
C MET A 686 2.57 37.79 39.63
N LEU A 687 2.00 36.83 40.38
CA LEU A 687 2.51 36.40 41.68
C LEU A 687 3.61 35.33 41.53
N TYR A 688 4.75 35.58 42.17
CA TYR A 688 5.83 34.59 42.28
C TYR A 688 6.11 34.25 43.74
N ILE A 689 6.65 33.06 43.97
CA ILE A 689 7.26 32.68 45.24
C ILE A 689 8.77 32.75 45.05
N CYS A 690 9.41 33.64 45.81
CA CYS A 690 10.85 33.73 45.91
C CYS A 690 11.33 32.82 47.05
N ILE A 691 12.17 31.86 46.73
CA ILE A 691 12.61 30.81 47.65
C ILE A 691 14.13 30.84 47.73
N MET A 692 14.66 30.99 48.94
CA MET A 692 16.07 30.75 49.22
C MET A 692 16.21 29.34 49.76
N VAL A 693 17.05 28.54 49.12
CA VAL A 693 17.29 27.13 49.45
C VAL A 693 18.75 26.95 49.83
N ALA A 694 18.99 26.16 50.88
CA ALA A 694 20.28 25.61 51.22
C ALA A 694 20.19 24.08 51.34
N ALA A 695 21.14 23.35 50.75
CA ALA A 695 21.17 21.88 50.81
C ALA A 695 22.57 21.36 51.13
N ASP A 696 22.62 20.21 51.79
CA ASP A 696 23.86 19.49 52.11
C ASP A 696 24.24 18.56 50.95
N LEU A 697 25.46 18.71 50.44
CA LEU A 697 25.97 17.98 49.28
C LEU A 697 26.91 16.82 49.65
N SER A 698 27.32 16.67 50.91
CA SER A 698 28.36 15.69 51.30
C SER A 698 28.00 14.24 50.94
N ASN A 699 26.71 13.93 50.90
CA ASN A 699 26.21 12.59 50.64
C ASN A 699 25.86 12.31 49.16
N LEU A 700 25.96 13.31 48.28
CA LEU A 700 25.68 13.15 46.85
C LEU A 700 26.70 12.22 46.16
N PRO A 701 26.33 11.61 45.02
CA PRO A 701 27.31 10.99 44.13
C PRO A 701 28.29 12.04 43.58
N PRO A 702 29.40 11.62 42.93
CA PRO A 702 30.35 12.55 42.32
C PRO A 702 29.64 13.62 41.49
N TYR A 703 30.01 14.88 41.73
CA TYR A 703 29.36 16.06 41.17
C TYR A 703 30.37 17.16 40.85
N HIS A 704 29.99 18.00 39.89
CA HIS A 704 30.66 19.24 39.50
C HIS A 704 29.84 20.47 39.89
N LEU A 705 30.55 21.54 40.25
CA LEU A 705 29.97 22.83 40.62
C LEU A 705 30.55 23.90 39.69
N GLU A 706 29.67 24.56 38.92
CA GLU A 706 30.03 25.68 38.06
C GLU A 706 29.43 26.96 38.65
N THR A 707 30.22 28.03 38.71
CA THR A 707 29.70 29.35 39.10
C THR A 707 28.99 30.01 37.93
N GLY A 708 28.10 30.99 38.19
CA GLY A 708 27.40 31.75 37.14
C GLY A 708 28.32 32.50 36.14
N THR A 709 29.64 32.52 36.38
CA THR A 709 30.69 33.00 35.46
C THR A 709 31.22 31.93 34.50
N GLY A 710 30.68 30.69 34.55
CA GLY A 710 31.10 29.57 33.71
C GLY A 710 32.43 28.92 34.13
N GLN A 711 32.95 29.25 35.32
CA GLN A 711 34.23 28.72 35.81
C GLN A 711 34.00 27.49 36.68
N LEU A 712 34.63 26.35 36.33
CA LEU A 712 34.63 25.13 37.13
C LEU A 712 35.47 25.36 38.40
N LEU A 713 34.89 25.10 39.58
CA LEU A 713 35.62 25.20 40.84
C LEU A 713 36.45 23.93 41.10
N GLU A 714 37.73 24.11 41.44
CA GLU A 714 38.64 23.02 41.81
C GLU A 714 38.14 22.24 43.04
N PRO A 715 38.37 20.91 43.08
CA PRO A 715 37.83 20.02 44.13
C PRO A 715 38.27 20.37 45.56
N GLU A 716 39.38 21.09 45.75
CA GLU A 716 39.88 21.50 47.08
C GLU A 716 39.13 22.69 47.70
N LYS A 717 38.25 23.38 46.95
CA LYS A 717 37.39 24.48 47.44
C LYS A 717 35.90 24.13 47.44
N LYS A 718 35.54 22.84 47.51
CA LYS A 718 34.13 22.41 47.58
C LYS A 718 33.54 22.79 48.94
N ASP A 719 32.81 23.90 49.00
CA ASP A 719 31.81 24.07 50.05
C ASP A 719 30.79 22.93 49.89
N GLU A 720 30.67 22.07 50.91
CA GLU A 720 29.71 20.95 50.93
C GLU A 720 28.24 21.41 51.04
N ARG A 721 27.99 22.71 50.85
CA ARG A 721 26.67 23.31 50.97
C ARG A 721 26.32 24.06 49.69
N TYR A 722 25.18 23.70 49.12
CA TYR A 722 24.55 24.47 48.06
C TYR A 722 23.70 25.58 48.67
N VAL A 723 23.74 26.77 48.08
CA VAL A 723 22.79 27.86 48.35
C VAL A 723 22.33 28.43 47.01
N GLY A 724 21.02 28.51 46.81
CA GLY A 724 20.43 29.01 45.57
C GLY A 724 19.14 29.80 45.80
N HIS A 725 18.88 30.74 44.90
CA HIS A 725 17.65 31.54 44.88
C HIS A 725 16.74 31.14 43.71
N PHE A 726 15.47 30.84 43.98
CA PHE A 726 14.49 30.37 43.01
C PHE A 726 13.33 31.37 42.94
N ILE A 727 12.90 31.70 41.71
CA ILE A 727 11.73 32.55 41.45
C ILE A 727 10.71 31.69 40.71
N CYS A 728 9.68 31.25 41.41
CA CYS A 728 8.75 30.24 40.92
C CYS A 728 7.36 30.85 40.70
N PRO A 729 6.76 30.70 39.50
CA PRO A 729 5.41 31.18 39.24
C PRO A 729 4.40 30.30 40.00
N VAL A 730 3.35 30.93 40.51
CA VAL A 730 2.23 30.22 41.14
C VAL A 730 1.16 30.01 40.07
N PRO A 731 0.83 28.76 39.70
CA PRO A 731 -0.19 28.50 38.71
C PRO A 731 -1.59 28.75 39.27
N ASP A 732 -2.44 29.30 38.41
CA ASP A 732 -3.85 29.57 38.66
C ASP A 732 -4.67 28.26 38.54
N THR A 733 -5.29 27.80 39.63
CA THR A 733 -6.16 26.61 39.70
C THR A 733 -7.65 26.93 39.55
N ILE A 734 -8.35 26.24 38.64
CA ILE A 734 -9.81 26.40 38.49
C ILE A 734 -10.54 25.53 39.54
N GLY A 735 -10.83 26.12 40.71
CA GLY A 735 -11.70 25.55 41.75
C GLY A 735 -11.00 24.68 42.81
N PRO A 736 -11.69 24.38 43.93
CA PRO A 736 -11.16 23.55 45.01
C PRO A 736 -11.33 22.07 44.66
N MET A 737 -10.29 21.44 44.08
CA MET A 737 -10.26 19.99 43.89
C MET A 737 -9.03 19.35 44.56
N PRO A 738 -9.17 18.15 45.15
CA PRO A 738 -8.16 17.49 45.98
C PRO A 738 -7.17 16.68 45.11
N MET A 739 -6.56 17.30 44.09
CA MET A 739 -5.57 16.64 43.26
C MET A 739 -4.15 17.10 43.63
N ASN A 740 -3.21 16.16 43.65
CA ASN A 740 -1.78 16.46 43.85
C ASN A 740 -1.25 17.20 42.62
N ASN A 741 -1.08 18.51 42.76
CA ASN A 741 -0.52 19.38 41.74
C ASN A 741 0.87 19.84 42.19
N TRP A 742 1.81 19.84 41.26
CA TRP A 742 3.21 20.14 41.55
C TRP A 742 3.74 21.21 40.60
N VAL A 743 4.73 21.96 41.06
CA VAL A 743 5.49 22.90 40.24
C VAL A 743 6.96 22.51 40.33
N LEU A 744 7.57 22.31 39.17
CA LEU A 744 9.00 22.06 39.02
C LEU A 744 9.66 23.34 38.55
N CYS A 745 10.38 23.99 39.47
CA CYS A 745 10.95 25.31 39.29
C CYS A 745 12.44 25.25 39.05
N SER A 746 12.91 25.93 38.01
CA SER A 746 14.33 25.97 37.63
C SER A 746 15.05 27.08 38.39
N GLY A 747 16.31 26.85 38.76
CA GLY A 747 17.17 27.87 39.39
C GLY A 747 17.47 29.06 38.46
N ASP A 748 17.64 30.25 39.06
CA ASP A 748 18.03 31.47 38.33
C ASP A 748 19.43 31.34 37.67
N GLN A 749 19.67 32.09 36.59
CA GLN A 749 20.94 32.12 35.84
C GLN A 749 22.13 32.55 36.72
N SER A 750 21.85 33.32 37.78
CA SER A 750 22.86 33.84 38.70
C SER A 750 23.37 32.81 39.73
N ASN A 751 22.69 31.67 39.88
CA ASN A 751 23.08 30.65 40.86
C ASN A 751 24.24 29.79 40.38
N ALA A 752 24.98 29.21 41.34
CA ALA A 752 25.87 28.09 41.03
C ALA A 752 25.06 26.90 40.50
N THR A 753 25.53 26.23 39.45
CA THR A 753 24.91 25.00 38.95
C THR A 753 25.62 23.79 39.55
N VAL A 754 24.83 22.82 40.01
CA VAL A 754 25.32 21.54 40.51
C VAL A 754 24.86 20.47 39.54
N THR A 755 25.80 19.74 38.95
CA THR A 755 25.54 18.65 38.01
C THR A 755 26.16 17.36 38.53
N ILE A 756 25.42 16.26 38.40
CA ILE A 756 25.93 14.93 38.78
C ILE A 756 26.85 14.42 37.66
N ASP A 757 27.96 13.77 38.01
CA ASP A 757 28.89 13.25 37.03
C ASP A 757 28.21 12.20 36.14
N SER A 758 28.23 12.44 34.83
CA SER A 758 27.75 11.49 33.83
C SER A 758 28.91 10.73 33.19
N PRO A 759 28.75 9.43 32.88
CA PRO A 759 29.71 8.71 32.04
C PRO A 759 29.80 9.26 30.61
N LEU A 760 28.85 10.10 30.18
CA LEU A 760 28.82 10.72 28.86
C LEU A 760 29.56 12.07 28.79
N THR A 761 30.17 12.53 29.88
CA THR A 761 30.85 13.84 29.92
C THR A 761 32.21 13.80 29.20
N ASN A 762 32.45 14.71 28.24
CA ASN A 762 33.74 14.83 27.56
C ASN A 762 34.56 15.99 28.14
N LEU A 763 35.58 15.68 28.94
CA LEU A 763 36.39 16.67 29.67
C LEU A 763 37.28 17.57 28.79
N THR A 764 37.44 17.27 27.49
CA THR A 764 38.49 17.89 26.67
C THR A 764 37.99 18.79 25.53
N ALA A 765 36.68 18.89 25.28
CA ALA A 765 36.20 19.48 24.03
C ALA A 765 36.02 21.01 24.05
N TRP A 766 35.00 21.63 24.66
CA TRP A 766 34.64 23.01 24.25
C TRP A 766 34.41 24.00 25.41
N GLU A 767 35.25 25.03 25.47
CA GLU A 767 35.14 26.21 26.35
C GLU A 767 34.34 27.40 25.75
N GLN A 768 33.71 27.28 24.56
CA GLN A 768 33.33 28.47 23.78
C GLN A 768 31.87 28.58 23.27
N MET A 769 30.93 27.73 23.68
CA MET A 769 29.51 27.94 23.36
C MET A 769 28.62 28.01 24.61
N GLU A 770 27.99 29.16 24.77
CA GLU A 770 27.18 29.60 25.91
C GLU A 770 25.74 29.07 25.78
N TYR A 771 25.53 27.76 25.94
CA TYR A 771 24.19 27.16 26.05
C TYR A 771 23.93 26.59 27.46
N ASP A 772 22.68 26.65 27.91
CA ASP A 772 22.23 26.42 29.29
C ASP A 772 22.61 25.03 29.84
N ALA A 773 23.36 25.00 30.95
CA ALA A 773 23.59 23.79 31.74
C ALA A 773 22.30 23.33 32.44
N TYR A 774 22.20 22.04 32.78
CA TYR A 774 21.10 21.55 33.62
C TYR A 774 21.16 22.25 34.97
N ARG A 775 20.06 22.93 35.32
CA ARG A 775 19.96 23.69 36.55
C ARG A 775 19.35 22.83 37.65
N PRO A 776 19.71 23.05 38.93
CA PRO A 776 18.99 22.46 40.04
C PRO A 776 17.50 22.75 39.92
N GLN A 777 16.66 21.74 40.10
CA GLN A 777 15.20 21.84 39.99
C GLN A 777 14.58 21.70 41.37
N LEU A 778 13.74 22.65 41.74
CA LEU A 778 13.00 22.63 42.99
C LEU A 778 11.56 22.18 42.71
N LEU A 779 11.16 21.06 43.31
CA LEU A 779 9.79 20.55 43.20
C LEU A 779 9.02 20.91 44.47
N PHE A 780 7.84 21.52 44.31
CA PHE A 780 6.95 21.83 45.42
C PHE A 780 5.47 21.68 45.05
N ASN A 781 4.61 21.51 46.06
CA ASN A 781 3.16 21.39 45.87
C ASN A 781 2.51 22.77 45.62
N VAL A 782 1.47 22.80 44.79
CA VAL A 782 0.70 24.04 44.53
C VAL A 782 -0.05 24.46 45.80
N LEU A 783 0.09 25.73 46.18
CA LEU A 783 -0.57 26.31 47.36
C LEU A 783 -2.07 26.51 47.12
N GLN A 784 -2.91 26.12 48.08
CA GLN A 784 -4.36 26.19 47.93
C GLN A 784 -4.94 27.52 48.45
N GLY A 785 -5.98 28.04 47.78
CA GLY A 785 -6.91 29.01 48.37
C GLY A 785 -6.44 30.46 48.44
N LEU A 786 -5.72 30.96 47.42
CA LEU A 786 -5.22 32.34 47.35
C LEU A 786 -6.05 33.26 46.43
N TYR A 787 -7.08 32.71 45.77
CA TYR A 787 -7.80 33.33 44.65
C TYR A 787 -8.58 34.60 44.99
N ASP A 788 -9.04 34.76 46.23
CA ASP A 788 -9.89 35.88 46.64
C ASP A 788 -9.12 37.04 47.28
N GLN A 789 -7.79 36.97 47.36
CA GLN A 789 -6.98 37.97 48.08
C GLN A 789 -6.29 38.96 47.12
N PRO A 790 -6.27 40.27 47.45
CA PRO A 790 -5.52 41.26 46.70
C PRO A 790 -4.02 40.93 46.64
N MET A 791 -3.43 41.05 45.45
CA MET A 791 -2.01 40.78 45.21
C MET A 791 -1.06 41.58 46.12
N SER A 792 -1.44 42.80 46.48
CA SER A 792 -0.69 43.68 47.41
C SER A 792 -0.64 43.12 48.83
N TRP A 793 -1.68 42.42 49.27
CA TRP A 793 -1.70 41.81 50.60
C TRP A 793 -0.77 40.62 50.69
N LEU A 794 -0.70 39.83 49.61
CA LEU A 794 0.16 38.64 49.54
C LEU A 794 1.65 39.02 49.50
N THR A 795 2.02 40.04 48.72
CA THR A 795 3.41 40.51 48.60
C THR A 795 3.94 41.18 49.87
N ASN A 796 3.09 41.80 50.69
CA ASN A 796 3.44 42.40 51.98
C ASN A 796 3.21 41.48 53.20
N ALA A 797 2.79 40.23 52.98
CA ALA A 797 2.49 39.30 54.06
C ALA A 797 3.74 38.80 54.78
N THR A 798 3.64 38.64 56.10
CA THR A 798 4.67 38.00 56.93
C THR A 798 4.44 36.50 57.03
N TRP A 799 5.50 35.73 56.82
CA TRP A 799 5.49 34.27 56.89
C TRP A 799 6.05 33.81 58.24
N ILE A 800 5.21 33.22 59.07
CA ILE A 800 5.57 32.73 60.40
C ILE A 800 5.69 31.20 60.33
N HIS A 801 6.86 30.69 60.69
CA HIS A 801 7.09 29.24 60.78
C HIS A 801 6.33 28.64 61.97
N LEU A 802 5.56 27.57 61.72
CA LEU A 802 4.86 26.82 62.76
C LEU A 802 5.61 25.52 63.09
N ASN A 803 5.79 24.65 62.09
CA ASN A 803 6.42 23.35 62.24
C ASN A 803 7.12 22.92 60.94
N SER A 804 8.15 22.07 61.05
CA SER A 804 8.84 21.47 59.92
C SER A 804 9.16 20.01 60.20
N THR A 805 8.81 19.13 59.27
CA THR A 805 9.14 17.70 59.29
C THR A 805 9.93 17.33 58.05
N THR A 806 10.84 16.37 58.18
CA THR A 806 11.64 15.83 57.07
C THR A 806 11.37 14.34 56.96
N PHE A 807 11.06 13.85 55.76
CA PHE A 807 10.82 12.44 55.49
C PHE A 807 11.44 12.04 54.15
N GLY A 808 12.50 11.22 54.20
CA GLY A 808 13.28 10.86 53.02
C GLY A 808 13.78 12.13 52.29
N PRO A 809 13.52 12.26 50.96
CA PRO A 809 13.96 13.42 50.18
C PRO A 809 13.10 14.68 50.39
N TRP A 810 12.04 14.62 51.22
CA TRP A 810 11.06 15.69 51.35
C TRP A 810 11.22 16.50 52.64
N VAL A 811 10.90 17.79 52.52
CA VAL A 811 10.69 18.69 53.66
C VAL A 811 9.28 19.24 53.59
N GLN A 812 8.53 19.08 54.66
CA GLN A 812 7.18 19.63 54.82
C GLN A 812 7.20 20.69 55.90
N LYS A 813 6.74 21.89 55.57
CA LYS A 813 6.78 23.07 56.43
C LYS A 813 5.40 23.69 56.51
N SER A 814 4.88 23.80 57.73
CA SER A 814 3.65 24.52 58.02
C SER A 814 3.98 25.98 58.34
N THR A 815 3.39 26.90 57.60
CA THR A 815 3.63 28.34 57.71
C THR A 815 2.32 29.11 57.81
N ARG A 816 2.22 30.00 58.81
CA ARG A 816 1.14 30.96 58.92
C ARG A 816 1.50 32.23 58.16
N ILE A 817 0.73 32.55 57.13
CA ILE A 817 0.87 33.76 56.34
C ILE A 817 -0.10 34.79 56.90
N SER A 818 0.39 35.96 57.30
CA SER A 818 -0.43 37.03 57.86
C SER A 818 -0.14 38.39 57.21
N SER A 819 -1.19 39.13 56.86
CA SER A 819 -1.07 40.52 56.38
C SER A 819 -1.41 41.49 57.51
N ARG A 820 -0.52 42.46 57.78
CA ARG A 820 -0.74 43.49 58.82
C ARG A 820 -1.82 44.50 58.44
N GLU A 821 -2.11 44.68 57.15
CA GLU A 821 -3.05 45.70 56.66
C GLU A 821 -4.51 45.22 56.70
N SER A 822 -4.75 43.91 56.65
CA SER A 822 -6.11 43.35 56.47
C SER A 822 -6.56 42.35 57.54
N ASN A 823 -5.77 42.10 58.60
CA ASN A 823 -6.04 41.07 59.62
C ASN A 823 -6.31 39.66 59.04
N TRP A 824 -5.85 39.42 57.81
CA TRP A 824 -5.98 38.13 57.15
C TRP A 824 -4.85 37.20 57.62
N THR A 825 -5.22 35.98 58.01
CA THR A 825 -4.28 34.92 58.38
C THR A 825 -4.68 33.63 57.70
N GLN A 826 -3.74 32.98 57.02
CA GLN A 826 -3.96 31.67 56.41
C GLN A 826 -2.77 30.75 56.72
N ASP A 827 -3.08 29.54 57.16
CA ASP A 827 -2.08 28.50 57.35
C ASP A 827 -1.92 27.74 56.03
N GLN A 828 -0.66 27.60 55.61
CA GLN A 828 -0.27 26.92 54.39
C GLN A 828 0.71 25.80 54.73
N GLU A 829 0.58 24.69 54.02
CA GLU A 829 1.48 23.55 54.15
C GLU A 829 2.24 23.35 52.85
N ILE A 830 3.56 23.51 52.95
CA ILE A 830 4.46 23.47 51.80
C ILE A 830 5.34 22.24 51.91
N GLN A 831 5.25 21.39 50.90
CA GLN A 831 6.14 20.26 50.70
C GLN A 831 7.12 20.60 49.58
N MET A 832 8.43 20.45 49.85
CA MET A 832 9.49 20.76 48.90
C MET A 832 10.58 19.67 48.87
N THR A 833 11.18 19.48 47.70
CA THR A 833 12.42 18.71 47.52
C THR A 833 13.30 19.37 46.45
N LEU A 834 14.61 19.22 46.57
CA LEU A 834 15.59 19.76 45.62
C LEU A 834 16.22 18.62 44.84
N CYS A 835 16.13 18.66 43.52
CA CYS A 835 16.61 17.62 42.62
C CYS A 835 17.73 18.12 41.70
N PHE A 836 18.71 17.24 41.47
CA PHE A 836 19.86 17.43 40.59
C PHE A 836 19.87 16.34 39.50
N GLY A 837 20.41 16.66 38.33
CA GLY A 837 20.50 15.75 37.19
C GLY A 837 21.93 15.64 36.67
N ALA A 838 22.17 14.62 35.84
CA ALA A 838 23.51 14.31 35.32
C ALA A 838 23.89 15.04 34.02
N ARG A 839 23.00 15.87 33.47
CA ARG A 839 23.20 16.50 32.16
C ARG A 839 24.05 17.77 32.25
N SER A 840 25.18 17.83 31.54
CA SER A 840 26.07 19.00 31.47
C SER A 840 26.23 19.46 30.01
N LYS A 841 26.75 20.69 29.81
CA LYS A 841 27.03 21.29 28.49
C LYS A 841 27.97 20.43 27.62
N THR A 842 28.77 19.58 28.24
CA THR A 842 29.82 18.75 27.60
C THR A 842 29.41 17.29 27.40
N GLN A 843 28.13 16.97 27.55
CA GLN A 843 27.63 15.61 27.43
C GLN A 843 27.57 15.15 25.96
N VAL A 844 28.01 13.92 25.70
CA VAL A 844 27.85 13.25 24.40
C VAL A 844 26.37 12.90 24.19
N GLU A 845 25.74 13.54 23.21
CA GLU A 845 24.31 13.31 22.88
C GLU A 845 24.09 12.19 21.86
N TYR A 846 25.12 11.82 21.11
CA TYR A 846 25.05 10.82 20.05
C TYR A 846 26.19 9.83 20.16
N LEU A 847 25.86 8.55 20.21
CA LEU A 847 26.83 7.49 20.42
C LEU A 847 26.51 6.27 19.55
N ASN A 848 27.55 5.60 19.06
CA ASN A 848 27.40 4.31 18.43
C ASN A 848 27.17 3.24 19.51
N ILE A 849 25.97 2.66 19.55
CA ILE A 849 25.58 1.67 20.54
C ILE A 849 25.30 0.31 19.90
N THR A 850 25.53 -0.75 20.67
CA THR A 850 25.02 -2.08 20.36
C THR A 850 23.90 -2.42 21.33
N ALA A 851 22.69 -2.56 20.80
CA ALA A 851 21.48 -2.89 21.53
C ALA A 851 20.93 -4.23 21.08
N SER A 852 20.53 -5.08 22.03
CA SER A 852 19.97 -6.40 21.70
C SER A 852 18.87 -6.84 22.66
N THR A 853 18.10 -7.83 22.22
CA THR A 853 17.05 -8.49 23.00
C THR A 853 16.96 -9.98 22.64
N THR A 854 16.26 -10.74 23.47
CA THR A 854 15.96 -12.16 23.26
C THR A 854 14.52 -12.44 22.86
N SER A 855 13.61 -11.47 23.03
CA SER A 855 12.16 -11.65 22.80
C SER A 855 11.57 -10.53 21.95
N ASN A 856 10.44 -10.83 21.31
CA ASN A 856 9.61 -9.83 20.63
C ASN A 856 9.12 -8.80 21.63
N ARG A 857 8.89 -7.57 21.13
CA ARG A 857 8.41 -6.48 21.94
C ARG A 857 7.21 -5.79 21.34
N PHE A 858 6.44 -5.10 22.18
CA PHE A 858 5.32 -4.28 21.77
C PHE A 858 5.37 -2.92 22.47
N GLU A 859 5.05 -1.85 21.75
CA GLU A 859 4.96 -0.51 22.32
C GLU A 859 3.68 -0.38 23.16
N PRO A 860 3.78 -0.05 24.47
CA PRO A 860 2.61 0.07 25.31
C PRO A 860 1.75 1.26 24.89
N THR A 861 0.43 1.08 24.91
CA THR A 861 -0.54 2.15 24.68
C THR A 861 -1.15 2.61 26.01
N SER A 862 -1.53 3.88 26.09
CA SER A 862 -2.21 4.46 27.26
C SER A 862 -3.62 4.92 26.91
N PRO A 863 -4.57 3.99 26.72
CA PRO A 863 -5.95 4.35 26.45
C PRO A 863 -6.57 5.10 27.63
N PHE A 864 -7.51 6.00 27.33
CA PHE A 864 -8.29 6.70 28.35
C PHE A 864 -9.51 5.86 28.75
N ASP A 865 -9.61 5.48 30.03
CA ASP A 865 -10.78 4.79 30.57
C ASP A 865 -11.86 5.80 30.97
N THR A 866 -12.96 5.80 30.21
CA THR A 866 -14.10 6.69 30.42
C THR A 866 -14.87 6.39 31.71
N LYS A 867 -14.81 5.16 32.24
CA LYS A 867 -15.49 4.78 33.48
C LYS A 867 -14.69 5.22 34.71
N ALA A 868 -13.37 5.01 34.67
CA ALA A 868 -12.47 5.41 35.75
C ALA A 868 -12.08 6.90 35.68
N ASN A 869 -12.35 7.57 34.56
CA ASN A 869 -11.93 8.95 34.25
C ASN A 869 -10.42 9.14 34.42
N ARG A 870 -9.63 8.15 33.96
CA ARG A 870 -8.16 8.08 34.11
C ARG A 870 -7.54 7.37 32.91
N TYR A 871 -6.30 7.70 32.59
CA TYR A 871 -5.48 6.97 31.62
C TYR A 871 -4.94 5.66 32.22
N ASP A 872 -4.84 4.60 31.42
CA ASP A 872 -4.05 3.42 31.80
C ASP A 872 -2.55 3.68 31.57
N THR A 873 -1.84 3.98 32.65
CA THR A 873 -0.40 4.30 32.64
C THR A 873 0.47 3.08 32.96
N LEU A 874 -0.10 1.91 33.25
CA LEU A 874 0.64 0.77 33.79
C LEU A 874 1.70 0.26 32.80
N GLY A 875 1.35 0.16 31.51
CA GLY A 875 2.28 -0.28 30.46
C GLY A 875 3.51 0.61 30.34
N VAL A 876 3.31 1.93 30.31
CA VAL A 876 4.40 2.93 30.22
C VAL A 876 5.26 2.93 31.48
N ARG A 877 4.64 2.87 32.67
CA ARG A 877 5.38 2.79 33.94
C ARG A 877 6.23 1.53 34.03
N LYS A 878 5.74 0.37 33.57
CA LYS A 878 6.52 -0.87 33.50
C LYS A 878 7.71 -0.74 32.55
N GLN A 879 7.52 -0.16 31.37
CA GLN A 879 8.60 0.07 30.39
C GLN A 879 9.74 0.91 31.00
N LEU A 880 9.40 1.95 31.77
CA LEU A 880 10.34 2.88 32.39
C LEU A 880 10.92 2.41 33.74
N ALA A 881 10.64 1.18 34.18
CA ALA A 881 11.00 0.65 35.52
C ALA A 881 10.42 1.46 36.70
N ALA A 882 9.23 2.04 36.50
CA ALA A 882 8.53 2.88 37.48
C ALA A 882 7.22 2.24 38.00
N ALA A 883 7.18 0.91 38.03
CA ALA A 883 6.11 0.10 38.62
C ALA A 883 6.74 -1.07 39.39
N GLU A 884 5.99 -1.74 40.28
CA GLU A 884 6.47 -2.94 40.97
C GLU A 884 6.90 -4.01 39.96
N LEU A 885 8.22 -4.21 39.85
CA LEU A 885 8.83 -5.27 39.09
C LEU A 885 9.03 -6.47 40.00
N THR A 886 8.58 -7.65 39.58
CA THR A 886 8.83 -8.90 40.29
C THR A 886 10.31 -9.27 40.20
N GLN A 887 10.89 -9.85 41.26
CA GLN A 887 12.29 -10.32 41.25
C GLN A 887 12.53 -11.26 40.05
N GLY A 888 13.38 -10.84 39.11
CA GLY A 888 13.63 -11.55 37.85
C GLY A 888 13.01 -10.91 36.60
N ASP A 889 12.50 -9.69 36.69
CA ASP A 889 12.06 -8.93 35.52
C ASP A 889 13.23 -8.35 34.72
N ASN A 890 13.63 -9.09 33.68
CA ASN A 890 14.65 -8.67 32.72
C ASN A 890 14.09 -7.58 31.78
N ASN A 891 14.98 -6.81 31.15
CA ASN A 891 14.65 -5.80 30.13
C ASN A 891 13.73 -6.32 29.01
N ALA A 892 13.77 -7.63 28.72
CA ALA A 892 12.85 -8.33 27.83
C ALA A 892 11.36 -8.21 28.25
N LYS A 893 11.05 -8.31 29.54
CA LYS A 893 9.68 -8.14 30.08
C LYS A 893 9.26 -6.68 30.19
N ARG A 894 10.22 -5.76 30.17
CA ARG A 894 10.00 -4.31 30.13
C ARG A 894 9.77 -3.80 28.71
N GLU A 895 9.76 -4.67 27.70
CA GLU A 895 9.55 -4.27 26.30
C GLU A 895 10.60 -3.25 25.81
N ILE A 896 11.86 -3.36 26.26
CA ILE A 896 12.99 -2.50 25.83
C ILE A 896 14.21 -3.32 25.37
N LEU A 897 15.18 -2.67 24.70
CA LEU A 897 16.47 -3.29 24.39
C LEU A 897 17.50 -3.05 25.50
N THR A 898 18.47 -3.96 25.60
CA THR A 898 19.61 -3.79 26.52
C THR A 898 20.83 -3.32 25.75
N ILE A 899 21.48 -2.27 26.25
CA ILE A 899 22.77 -1.79 25.71
C ILE A 899 23.91 -2.63 26.30
N GLY A 900 24.82 -3.11 25.44
CA GLY A 900 25.99 -3.86 25.88
C GLY A 900 27.00 -3.00 26.64
N LYS A 901 27.32 -3.34 27.90
CA LYS A 901 28.25 -2.57 28.76
C LYS A 901 29.63 -2.34 28.12
N LYS A 902 30.24 -3.41 27.60
CA LYS A 902 31.59 -3.34 26.98
C LYS A 902 31.62 -2.42 25.76
N ASP A 903 30.65 -2.59 24.86
CA ASP A 903 30.54 -1.81 23.63
C ASP A 903 30.26 -0.33 23.92
N LEU A 904 29.44 -0.07 24.94
CA LEU A 904 29.14 1.27 25.43
C LEU A 904 30.40 1.97 25.97
N GLU A 905 31.14 1.33 26.87
CA GLU A 905 32.39 1.88 27.43
C GLU A 905 33.43 2.14 26.34
N GLU A 906 33.55 1.27 25.34
CA GLU A 906 34.45 1.48 24.20
C GLU A 906 34.02 2.66 23.33
N SER A 907 32.72 2.80 23.05
CA SER A 907 32.21 3.91 22.27
C SER A 907 32.40 5.25 22.99
N ILE A 908 32.18 5.30 24.31
CA ILE A 908 32.44 6.50 25.12
C ILE A 908 33.92 6.89 25.05
N LYS A 909 34.84 5.91 25.20
CA LYS A 909 36.29 6.14 25.09
C LYS A 909 36.72 6.63 23.71
N ARG A 910 36.04 6.22 22.63
CA ARG A 910 36.31 6.71 21.26
C ARG A 910 35.90 8.18 21.12
N VAL A 911 34.67 8.52 21.51
CA VAL A 911 34.15 9.89 21.38
C VAL A 911 34.93 10.88 22.25
N SER A 912 35.40 10.46 23.43
CA SER A 912 36.28 11.28 24.27
C SER A 912 37.61 11.67 23.59
N LYS A 913 38.10 10.88 22.63
CA LYS A 913 39.34 11.16 21.89
C LYS A 913 39.15 12.01 20.64
N ASP A 914 38.06 11.78 19.91
CA ASP A 914 37.84 12.37 18.58
C ASP A 914 37.06 13.70 18.62
N GLY A 915 36.63 14.13 19.82
CA GLY A 915 35.71 15.26 20.00
C GLY A 915 34.25 14.82 19.79
N GLY A 916 33.33 15.36 20.59
CA GLY A 916 31.92 14.99 20.52
C GLY A 916 31.30 15.32 19.16
N TYR A 917 30.47 14.43 18.61
CA TYR A 917 29.56 14.79 17.51
C TYR A 917 28.43 15.66 18.08
N HIS A 918 28.66 16.97 18.16
CA HIS A 918 27.62 17.93 18.51
C HIS A 918 26.75 18.18 17.26
N ARG A 919 25.56 17.60 17.23
CA ARG A 919 24.49 18.01 16.30
C ARG A 919 23.67 19.10 16.96
N ALA A 920 23.10 20.01 16.16
CA ALA A 920 22.28 21.08 16.69
C ALA A 920 21.03 20.46 17.35
N THR A 921 21.00 20.50 18.68
CA THR A 921 19.83 20.18 19.49
C THR A 921 19.01 21.45 19.73
N LEU A 922 17.69 21.29 19.77
CA LEU A 922 16.79 22.36 20.19
C LEU A 922 17.13 22.72 21.65
N PRO A 923 17.19 24.02 22.00
CA PRO A 923 17.50 24.43 23.36
C PRO A 923 16.44 23.87 24.31
N TYR A 924 16.89 23.13 25.32
CA TYR A 924 16.03 22.75 26.44
C TYR A 924 15.48 24.02 27.05
N VAL A 925 14.16 24.05 27.17
CA VAL A 925 13.47 25.15 27.78
C VAL A 925 13.72 25.06 29.29
N THR A 926 14.65 25.87 29.81
CA THR A 926 14.94 26.06 31.24
C THR A 926 13.80 26.79 31.96
N GLN A 927 12.54 26.51 31.61
CA GLN A 927 11.37 27.18 32.17
C GLN A 927 10.82 26.40 33.37
N ASN A 928 10.01 27.10 34.14
CA ASN A 928 9.25 26.52 35.23
C ASN A 928 8.09 25.70 34.67
N ILE A 929 7.90 24.49 35.17
CA ILE A 929 6.95 23.51 34.65
C ILE A 929 5.84 23.28 35.67
N GLY A 930 4.59 23.37 35.22
CA GLY A 930 3.40 23.10 36.03
C GLY A 930 2.91 21.68 35.76
N ILE A 931 3.03 20.80 36.75
CA ILE A 931 2.52 19.44 36.72
C ILE A 931 1.11 19.48 37.33
N CYS A 932 0.14 19.89 36.51
CA CYS A 932 -1.23 20.14 36.95
C CYS A 932 -2.25 19.90 35.84
N ALA A 933 -3.31 19.14 36.11
CA ALA A 933 -4.35 18.80 35.12
C ALA A 933 -5.42 19.89 34.92
N LEU A 934 -5.64 20.77 35.90
CA LEU A 934 -6.74 21.76 35.93
C LEU A 934 -6.24 23.20 36.14
N CYS A 935 -4.99 23.46 35.77
CA CYS A 935 -4.40 24.79 35.84
C CYS A 935 -4.70 25.58 34.55
N SER A 936 -4.95 26.88 34.69
CA SER A 936 -5.21 27.77 33.55
C SER A 936 -3.90 28.36 33.01
N PRO A 937 -3.64 28.31 31.70
CA PRO A 937 -2.49 28.97 31.11
C PRO A 937 -2.70 30.50 31.10
N GLY A 938 -2.11 31.21 32.07
CA GLY A 938 -1.97 32.67 32.07
C GLY A 938 -0.72 33.13 31.31
N ALA A 939 -0.63 34.43 30.97
CA ALA A 939 0.46 35.01 30.17
C ALA A 939 1.89 34.89 30.77
N ALA A 940 2.01 34.50 32.05
CA ALA A 940 3.26 34.19 32.74
C ALA A 940 3.18 32.89 33.57
N SER A 941 2.29 31.97 33.17
CA SER A 941 2.13 30.68 33.83
C SER A 941 3.32 29.76 33.55
N PRO A 942 3.65 28.83 34.47
CA PRO A 942 4.60 27.78 34.15
C PRO A 942 4.08 26.96 32.96
N GLN A 943 4.99 26.42 32.15
CA GLN A 943 4.65 25.57 31.04
C GLN A 943 3.90 24.33 31.56
N LEU A 944 2.65 24.14 31.12
CA LEU A 944 1.78 23.08 31.66
C LEU A 944 2.04 21.77 30.93
N VAL A 945 2.17 20.69 31.70
CA VAL A 945 2.30 19.35 31.12
C VAL A 945 0.94 18.81 30.66
N SER A 946 0.95 17.93 29.66
CA SER A 946 -0.28 17.24 29.25
C SER A 946 -0.91 16.40 30.38
N PRO A 947 -2.24 16.20 30.39
CA PRO A 947 -2.92 15.40 31.42
C PRO A 947 -2.38 13.98 31.59
N LEU A 948 -1.97 13.32 30.49
CA LEU A 948 -1.36 11.99 30.53
C LEU A 948 -0.01 12.00 31.25
N VAL A 949 0.83 12.99 30.98
CA VAL A 949 2.15 13.15 31.64
C VAL A 949 1.97 13.48 33.12
N TRP A 950 1.04 14.38 33.45
CA TRP A 950 0.65 14.68 34.84
C TRP A 950 0.20 13.43 35.60
N GLN A 951 -0.69 12.64 35.00
CA GLN A 951 -1.20 11.44 35.66
C GLN A 951 -0.10 10.40 35.83
N THR A 952 0.74 10.20 34.81
CA THR A 952 1.88 9.27 34.88
C THR A 952 2.85 9.66 35.99
N PHE A 953 3.16 10.96 36.14
CA PHE A 953 4.01 11.46 37.21
C PHE A 953 3.44 11.14 38.60
N ASN A 954 2.16 11.43 38.83
CA ASN A 954 1.50 11.15 40.11
C ASN A 954 1.38 9.65 40.39
N ASP A 955 1.03 8.85 39.38
CA ASP A 955 0.93 7.38 39.52
C ASP A 955 2.29 6.75 39.90
N VAL A 956 3.41 7.29 39.37
CA VAL A 956 4.76 6.86 39.74
C VAL A 956 5.10 7.27 41.17
N LEU A 957 4.85 8.53 41.53
CA LEU A 957 5.12 9.04 42.87
C LEU A 957 4.32 8.28 43.94
N ASP A 958 3.05 7.98 43.66
CA ASP A 958 2.16 7.26 44.57
C ASP A 958 2.54 5.80 44.74
N SER A 959 2.97 5.12 43.68
CA SER A 959 3.31 3.69 43.71
C SER A 959 4.73 3.41 44.20
N THR A 960 5.72 4.20 43.78
CA THR A 960 7.14 3.95 44.08
C THR A 960 7.65 4.71 45.29
N LYS A 961 6.96 5.78 45.71
CA LYS A 961 7.40 6.73 46.73
C LYS A 961 8.74 7.43 46.44
N SER A 962 9.29 7.27 45.23
CA SER A 962 10.51 7.92 44.75
C SER A 962 10.14 9.12 43.88
N VAL A 963 10.58 10.30 44.31
CA VAL A 963 10.43 11.56 43.58
C VAL A 963 11.48 11.69 42.48
N ALA A 964 12.69 11.17 42.72
CA ALA A 964 13.75 11.16 41.73
C ALA A 964 13.35 10.31 40.51
N LEU A 965 12.71 9.17 40.74
CA LEU A 965 12.16 8.32 39.68
C LEU A 965 11.01 8.99 38.92
N ALA A 966 10.12 9.71 39.61
CA ALA A 966 9.04 10.46 38.98
C ALA A 966 9.57 11.57 38.04
N VAL A 967 10.58 12.33 38.49
CA VAL A 967 11.24 13.36 37.67
C VAL A 967 12.04 12.73 36.52
N GLN A 968 12.71 11.60 36.74
CA GLN A 968 13.38 10.84 35.68
C GLN A 968 12.40 10.37 34.58
N VAL A 969 11.24 9.86 34.97
CA VAL A 969 10.15 9.47 34.06
C VAL A 969 9.68 10.67 33.24
N LEU A 970 9.40 11.80 33.90
CA LEU A 970 8.99 13.05 33.25
C LEU A 970 10.01 13.50 32.20
N ASN A 971 11.29 13.60 32.57
CA ASN A 971 12.37 14.01 31.66
C ASN A 971 12.52 13.04 30.47
N THR A 972 12.31 11.75 30.70
CA THR A 972 12.40 10.74 29.63
C THR A 972 11.25 10.86 28.64
N LEU A 973 10.01 11.03 29.12
CA LEU A 973 8.83 11.15 28.25
C LEU A 973 8.97 12.34 27.31
N VAL A 974 9.39 13.50 27.82
CA VAL A 974 9.56 14.71 27.01
C VAL A 974 10.74 14.58 26.05
N SER A 975 11.88 14.05 26.49
CA SER A 975 13.05 13.87 25.61
C SER A 975 12.79 12.84 24.50
N ARG A 976 11.97 11.82 24.79
CA ARG A 976 11.50 10.84 23.81
C ARG A 976 10.60 11.51 22.78
N LEU A 977 9.61 12.29 23.24
CA LEU A 977 8.68 13.02 22.38
C LEU A 977 9.44 13.99 21.45
N GLU A 978 10.32 14.80 22.01
CA GLU A 978 11.18 15.73 21.26
C GLU A 978 11.92 15.02 20.12
N TYR A 979 12.51 13.86 20.40
CA TYR A 979 13.27 13.12 19.40
C TYR A 979 12.40 12.55 18.27
N TYR A 980 11.29 11.89 18.62
CA TYR A 980 10.47 11.14 17.65
C TYR A 980 9.51 12.02 16.86
N VAL A 981 9.19 13.24 17.32
CA VAL A 981 8.44 14.23 16.51
C VAL A 981 9.24 14.65 15.29
N ASP A 982 10.55 14.84 15.42
CA ASP A 982 11.43 15.34 14.37
C ASP A 982 12.20 14.26 13.58
N ILE A 983 12.01 12.97 13.93
CA ILE A 983 12.81 11.86 13.39
C ILE A 983 12.78 11.75 11.87
N ASN A 984 11.66 12.07 11.24
CA ASN A 984 11.50 12.02 9.77
C ASN A 984 12.15 13.21 9.05
N SER A 985 12.51 14.26 9.80
CA SER A 985 13.15 15.46 9.29
C SER A 985 14.68 15.36 9.29
N TYR A 986 15.26 14.38 10.00
CA TYR A 986 16.70 14.25 10.11
C TYR A 986 17.33 13.77 8.80
N PRO A 987 18.39 14.44 8.32
CA PRO A 987 19.12 13.98 7.14
C PRO A 987 19.78 12.64 7.45
N LYS A 988 19.77 11.74 6.45
CA LYS A 988 20.41 10.43 6.53
C LYS A 988 21.89 10.58 6.86
N ASP A 989 22.38 9.79 7.81
CA ASP A 989 23.78 9.75 8.19
C ASP A 989 24.63 9.02 7.13
N GLU A 990 25.88 9.46 6.92
CA GLU A 990 26.84 8.76 6.06
C GLU A 990 27.22 7.39 6.63
N ASN A 991 27.19 7.28 7.97
CA ASN A 991 27.50 6.05 8.67
C ASN A 991 26.29 5.11 8.69
N SER A 992 26.43 3.93 8.09
CA SER A 992 25.38 2.92 8.06
C SER A 992 25.28 2.14 9.38
N SER A 993 24.06 2.01 9.91
CA SER A 993 23.74 1.15 11.05
C SER A 993 23.45 -0.29 10.60
N THR A 994 23.84 -1.28 11.40
CA THR A 994 23.56 -2.69 11.14
C THR A 994 22.39 -3.16 12.01
N ILE A 995 21.37 -3.75 11.38
CA ILE A 995 20.14 -4.17 12.05
C ILE A 995 19.82 -5.62 11.72
N ALA A 996 19.29 -6.36 12.71
CA ALA A 996 18.59 -7.61 12.49
C ALA A 996 17.21 -7.57 13.19
N THR A 997 16.20 -8.05 12.48
CA THR A 997 14.77 -7.98 12.84
C THR A 997 14.15 -9.37 12.83
N PHE A 998 13.04 -9.54 13.53
CA PHE A 998 12.18 -10.70 13.39
C PHE A 998 11.26 -10.50 12.18
N GLU A 999 11.46 -11.30 11.13
CA GLU A 999 10.60 -11.29 9.94
C GLU A 999 9.61 -12.46 10.02
N LEU A 1000 8.34 -12.15 9.74
CA LEU A 1000 7.28 -13.14 9.65
C LEU A 1000 7.37 -13.85 8.29
N VAL A 1001 7.54 -15.17 8.31
CA VAL A 1001 7.60 -15.99 7.09
C VAL A 1001 6.61 -17.15 7.20
N GLN A 1002 6.05 -17.57 6.08
CA GLN A 1002 5.30 -18.81 6.02
C GLN A 1002 6.25 -19.99 5.88
N ALA A 1003 6.35 -20.79 6.94
CA ALA A 1003 7.24 -21.94 7.03
C ALA A 1003 6.44 -23.21 7.38
N PRO A 1004 6.88 -24.39 6.93
CA PRO A 1004 6.25 -25.64 7.31
C PRO A 1004 6.39 -25.86 8.81
N GLN A 1005 5.26 -26.02 9.50
CA GLN A 1005 5.21 -26.35 10.93
C GLN A 1005 4.44 -27.64 11.17
N GLN A 1006 3.35 -27.84 10.43
CA GLN A 1006 2.60 -29.08 10.44
C GLN A 1006 3.18 -30.03 9.39
N LYS A 1007 2.89 -31.33 9.54
CA LYS A 1007 3.43 -32.39 8.68
C LYS A 1007 2.33 -33.21 7.99
N TRP A 1008 1.07 -32.86 8.20
CA TRP A 1008 -0.07 -33.68 7.76
C TRP A 1008 -0.23 -33.63 6.24
N GLY A 1009 -0.08 -32.44 5.65
CA GLY A 1009 -0.08 -32.25 4.21
C GLY A 1009 1.04 -33.02 3.51
N PHE A 1010 2.26 -32.91 4.04
CA PHE A 1010 3.43 -33.64 3.54
C PHE A 1010 3.25 -35.16 3.65
N ILE A 1011 2.82 -35.69 4.81
CA ILE A 1011 2.59 -37.13 4.99
C ILE A 1011 1.52 -37.63 4.03
N THR A 1012 0.43 -36.88 3.86
CA THR A 1012 -0.66 -37.23 2.93
C THR A 1012 -0.18 -37.28 1.50
N LEU A 1013 0.61 -36.30 1.06
CA LEU A 1013 1.19 -36.28 -0.29
C LEU A 1013 2.14 -37.46 -0.52
N MET A 1014 2.98 -37.78 0.45
CA MET A 1014 3.88 -38.92 0.37
C MET A 1014 3.12 -40.24 0.27
N ALA A 1015 2.01 -40.40 1.00
CA ALA A 1015 1.13 -41.55 0.87
C ALA A 1015 0.49 -41.65 -0.53
N ILE A 1016 0.11 -40.52 -1.14
CA ILE A 1016 -0.42 -40.49 -2.50
C ILE A 1016 0.63 -40.93 -3.53
N ILE A 1017 1.87 -40.44 -3.42
CA ILE A 1017 2.96 -40.82 -4.33
C ILE A 1017 3.30 -42.31 -4.17
N ILE A 1018 3.43 -42.79 -2.94
CA ILE A 1018 3.70 -44.21 -2.65
C ILE A 1018 2.56 -45.09 -3.19
N GLY A 1019 1.31 -44.70 -3.01
CA GLY A 1019 0.15 -45.43 -3.55
C GLY A 1019 0.16 -45.53 -5.07
N ASN A 1020 0.40 -44.41 -5.79
CA ASN A 1020 0.45 -44.41 -7.26
C ASN A 1020 1.61 -45.27 -7.79
N THR A 1021 2.79 -45.13 -7.18
CA THR A 1021 3.97 -45.91 -7.59
C THR A 1021 3.78 -47.41 -7.33
N LEU A 1022 3.19 -47.79 -6.19
CA LEU A 1022 2.85 -49.18 -5.89
C LEU A 1022 1.90 -49.77 -6.93
N ILE A 1023 0.83 -49.06 -7.29
CA ILE A 1023 -0.13 -49.52 -8.31
C ILE A 1023 0.54 -49.66 -9.68
N PHE A 1024 1.38 -48.69 -10.07
CA PHE A 1024 2.16 -48.78 -11.31
C PHE A 1024 2.99 -50.07 -11.36
N PHE A 1025 3.71 -50.40 -10.27
CA PHE A 1025 4.50 -51.64 -10.22
C PHE A 1025 3.63 -52.91 -10.21
N ILE A 1026 2.51 -52.91 -9.48
CA ILE A 1026 1.59 -54.07 -9.44
C ILE A 1026 1.02 -54.35 -10.83
N VAL A 1027 0.45 -53.32 -11.48
CA VAL A 1027 -0.14 -53.48 -12.82
C VAL A 1027 0.94 -53.76 -13.87
N GLY A 1028 2.10 -53.13 -13.77
CA GLY A 1028 3.24 -53.38 -14.66
C GLY A 1028 3.77 -54.82 -14.56
N ALA A 1029 3.92 -55.36 -13.34
CA ALA A 1029 4.34 -56.74 -13.13
C ALA A 1029 3.30 -57.73 -13.68
N SER A 1030 2.00 -57.47 -13.45
CA SER A 1030 0.93 -58.28 -14.02
C SER A 1030 0.87 -58.19 -15.54
N PHE A 1031 1.12 -57.02 -16.13
CA PHE A 1031 1.20 -56.85 -17.58
C PHE A 1031 2.30 -57.73 -18.16
N LEU A 1032 3.52 -57.63 -17.65
CA LEU A 1032 4.66 -58.41 -18.13
C LEU A 1032 4.50 -59.94 -17.98
N ASN A 1033 3.64 -60.39 -17.06
CA ASN A 1033 3.42 -61.81 -16.78
C ASN A 1033 2.17 -62.38 -17.48
N GLU A 1034 1.18 -61.54 -17.80
CA GLU A 1034 -0.11 -61.97 -18.35
C GLU A 1034 -0.29 -61.69 -19.85
N THR A 1035 0.50 -60.77 -20.45
CA THR A 1035 0.43 -60.41 -21.87
C THR A 1035 1.59 -60.97 -22.68
N ASP A 1036 1.29 -61.56 -23.84
CA ASP A 1036 2.27 -62.23 -24.70
C ASP A 1036 2.45 -61.50 -26.05
N SER A 1037 1.52 -60.61 -26.43
CA SER A 1037 1.50 -60.01 -27.78
C SER A 1037 1.09 -58.52 -27.83
N SER A 1038 0.86 -57.86 -26.69
CA SER A 1038 0.43 -56.45 -26.66
C SER A 1038 1.60 -55.50 -26.69
N PHE A 1039 1.68 -54.69 -27.74
CA PHE A 1039 2.61 -53.56 -27.83
C PHE A 1039 1.93 -52.28 -27.34
N ILE A 1040 2.46 -51.71 -26.25
CA ILE A 1040 2.07 -50.37 -25.80
C ILE A 1040 2.66 -49.36 -26.79
N ASP A 1041 1.91 -48.30 -27.10
CA ASP A 1041 2.37 -47.18 -27.94
C ASP A 1041 2.54 -47.50 -29.45
N ASN A 1042 1.90 -48.57 -29.95
CA ASN A 1042 1.88 -48.91 -31.38
C ASN A 1042 0.46 -48.81 -31.98
N ALA A 1043 0.16 -47.68 -32.62
CA ALA A 1043 -1.13 -47.41 -33.26
C ALA A 1043 -1.50 -48.46 -34.33
N TRP A 1044 -0.52 -48.92 -35.12
CA TRP A 1044 -0.76 -49.89 -36.19
C TRP A 1044 -1.10 -51.28 -35.64
N HIS A 1045 -0.51 -51.67 -34.52
CA HIS A 1045 -0.87 -52.92 -33.84
C HIS A 1045 -2.32 -52.89 -33.34
N THR A 1046 -2.74 -51.77 -32.76
CA THR A 1046 -4.12 -51.55 -32.31
C THR A 1046 -5.12 -51.59 -33.48
N ILE A 1047 -4.80 -50.91 -34.58
CA ILE A 1047 -5.64 -50.90 -35.79
C ILE A 1047 -5.70 -52.30 -36.40
N ALA A 1048 -4.57 -52.99 -36.51
CA ALA A 1048 -4.50 -54.35 -37.08
C ALA A 1048 -5.36 -55.33 -36.28
N GLN A 1049 -5.31 -55.29 -34.95
CA GLN A 1049 -6.16 -56.14 -34.11
C GLN A 1049 -7.66 -55.81 -34.21
N ILE A 1050 -8.02 -54.54 -34.44
CA ILE A 1050 -9.42 -54.14 -34.66
C ILE A 1050 -9.89 -54.57 -36.05
N SER A 1051 -9.05 -54.41 -37.09
CA SER A 1051 -9.40 -54.74 -38.48
C SER A 1051 -9.41 -56.24 -38.77
N LEU A 1052 -8.62 -57.02 -38.04
CA LEU A 1052 -8.50 -58.48 -38.16
C LEU A 1052 -9.37 -59.24 -37.15
N SER A 1053 -10.15 -58.54 -36.33
CA SER A 1053 -11.12 -59.14 -35.41
C SER A 1053 -12.28 -59.74 -36.22
N GLU A 1054 -12.50 -61.05 -36.09
CA GLU A 1054 -13.63 -61.79 -36.70
C GLU A 1054 -15.00 -61.15 -36.40
N GLU A 1055 -15.10 -60.39 -35.30
CA GLU A 1055 -16.36 -59.76 -34.87
C GLU A 1055 -16.55 -58.33 -35.38
N ILE A 1056 -15.47 -57.57 -35.65
CA ILE A 1056 -15.52 -56.14 -36.00
C ILE A 1056 -15.25 -55.90 -37.49
N GLN A 1057 -14.53 -56.79 -38.16
CA GLN A 1057 -14.25 -56.73 -39.59
C GLN A 1057 -15.50 -56.47 -40.46
N PRO A 1058 -16.63 -57.21 -40.32
CA PRO A 1058 -17.82 -56.98 -41.14
C PRO A 1058 -18.53 -55.64 -40.83
N LEU A 1059 -18.33 -55.09 -39.63
CA LEU A 1059 -18.91 -53.82 -39.21
C LEU A 1059 -18.13 -52.62 -39.80
N VAL A 1060 -16.79 -52.70 -39.77
CA VAL A 1060 -15.88 -51.68 -40.33
C VAL A 1060 -15.97 -51.62 -41.85
N GLU A 1061 -16.14 -52.75 -42.52
CA GLU A 1061 -16.36 -52.81 -43.97
C GLU A 1061 -17.71 -52.18 -44.39
N ARG A 1062 -18.77 -52.34 -43.58
CA ARG A 1062 -20.10 -51.74 -43.84
C ARG A 1062 -20.23 -50.28 -43.44
N ALA A 1063 -19.48 -49.81 -42.45
CA ALA A 1063 -19.61 -48.46 -41.89
C ALA A 1063 -19.00 -47.33 -42.73
N ARG A 1064 -18.28 -47.64 -43.82
CA ARG A 1064 -17.54 -46.64 -44.63
C ARG A 1064 -18.38 -45.49 -45.19
N LEU A 1065 -19.71 -45.63 -45.26
CA LEU A 1065 -20.63 -44.62 -45.77
C LEU A 1065 -21.94 -44.51 -44.95
N ALA A 1066 -21.96 -45.00 -43.70
CA ALA A 1066 -23.16 -45.02 -42.87
C ALA A 1066 -23.28 -43.74 -42.00
N PRO A 1067 -24.47 -43.15 -41.83
CA PRO A 1067 -24.70 -42.09 -40.84
C PRO A 1067 -24.49 -42.61 -39.40
N ASP A 1068 -23.99 -41.76 -38.50
CA ASP A 1068 -23.68 -42.13 -37.10
C ASP A 1068 -24.85 -42.81 -36.36
N LYS A 1069 -26.08 -42.43 -36.69
CA LYS A 1069 -27.32 -42.98 -36.08
C LYS A 1069 -27.59 -44.43 -36.50
N ASP A 1070 -27.25 -44.79 -37.73
CA ASP A 1070 -27.42 -46.17 -38.23
C ASP A 1070 -26.29 -47.07 -37.70
N LEU A 1071 -25.10 -46.50 -37.54
CA LEU A 1071 -23.97 -47.16 -36.88
C LEU A 1071 -24.27 -47.47 -35.40
N GLU A 1072 -24.93 -46.57 -34.67
CA GLU A 1072 -25.33 -46.78 -33.28
C GLU A 1072 -26.38 -47.90 -33.14
N ASN A 1073 -27.32 -48.00 -34.08
CA ASN A 1073 -28.34 -49.07 -34.10
C ASN A 1073 -27.72 -50.44 -34.43
N TRP A 1074 -26.72 -50.49 -35.32
CA TRP A 1074 -25.98 -51.72 -35.62
C TRP A 1074 -25.13 -52.20 -34.44
N LEU A 1075 -24.53 -51.27 -33.69
CA LEU A 1075 -23.79 -51.57 -32.45
C LEU A 1075 -24.70 -52.09 -31.32
N ARG A 1076 -26.01 -51.79 -31.37
CA ARG A 1076 -27.04 -52.31 -30.46
C ARG A 1076 -27.65 -53.65 -30.91
N GLY A 1077 -27.29 -54.15 -32.10
CA GLY A 1077 -27.69 -55.46 -32.61
C GLY A 1077 -28.94 -55.49 -33.50
N GLU A 1078 -29.38 -54.36 -34.05
CA GLU A 1078 -30.52 -54.29 -34.99
C GLU A 1078 -30.06 -54.39 -36.46
N GLU A 1079 -30.74 -55.20 -37.29
CA GLU A 1079 -30.36 -55.44 -38.70
C GLU A 1079 -30.71 -54.26 -39.64
N PRO A 1080 -29.89 -53.96 -40.67
CA PRO A 1080 -30.10 -52.85 -41.59
C PRO A 1080 -31.24 -53.09 -42.59
N SER A 1081 -32.04 -52.05 -42.88
CA SER A 1081 -33.04 -52.08 -43.95
C SER A 1081 -32.39 -51.98 -45.34
N SER A 1082 -32.88 -52.80 -46.28
CA SER A 1082 -32.32 -52.94 -47.63
C SER A 1082 -32.61 -51.72 -48.52
N GLY A 1083 -31.59 -50.92 -48.80
CA GLY A 1083 -31.68 -49.84 -49.81
C GLY A 1083 -30.57 -48.81 -49.66
N PHE A 1084 -29.35 -49.14 -50.13
CA PHE A 1084 -28.20 -48.25 -50.05
C PHE A 1084 -27.72 -47.83 -51.45
N VAL A 1085 -28.08 -46.61 -51.86
CA VAL A 1085 -27.31 -45.80 -52.83
C VAL A 1085 -27.31 -44.37 -52.31
N GLY A 1086 -26.11 -43.81 -52.15
CA GLY A 1086 -25.81 -42.61 -51.38
C GLY A 1086 -26.66 -41.39 -51.74
N ASN A 1087 -27.26 -40.79 -50.71
CA ASN A 1087 -27.91 -39.51 -50.83
C ASN A 1087 -26.90 -38.38 -50.51
N VAL A 1088 -26.02 -38.09 -51.48
CA VAL A 1088 -25.09 -36.93 -51.47
C VAL A 1088 -25.83 -35.61 -51.18
N LYS A 1089 -27.14 -35.57 -51.45
CA LYS A 1089 -28.05 -34.45 -51.16
C LYS A 1089 -28.24 -34.17 -49.66
N GLY A 1090 -28.07 -35.17 -48.79
CA GLY A 1090 -28.15 -35.02 -47.33
C GLY A 1090 -26.91 -34.31 -46.77
N PHE A 1091 -25.72 -34.74 -47.21
CA PHE A 1091 -24.43 -34.16 -46.80
C PHE A 1091 -24.34 -32.66 -47.11
N PHE A 1092 -24.75 -32.24 -48.32
CA PHE A 1092 -24.80 -30.81 -48.67
C PHE A 1092 -25.98 -30.05 -48.03
N GLY A 1093 -27.05 -30.76 -47.63
CA GLY A 1093 -28.16 -30.18 -46.88
C GLY A 1093 -27.78 -29.77 -45.46
N ASP A 1094 -26.92 -30.55 -44.81
CA ASP A 1094 -26.46 -30.28 -43.45
C ASP A 1094 -25.39 -29.17 -43.41
N ILE A 1095 -24.50 -29.10 -44.41
CA ILE A 1095 -23.58 -27.95 -44.59
C ILE A 1095 -24.37 -26.65 -44.80
N LYS A 1096 -25.43 -26.67 -45.62
CA LYS A 1096 -26.33 -25.52 -45.83
C LYS A 1096 -27.01 -25.06 -44.53
N ARG A 1097 -27.30 -26.00 -43.63
CA ARG A 1097 -27.92 -25.72 -42.33
C ARG A 1097 -26.92 -25.12 -41.34
N MET A 1098 -25.66 -25.56 -41.40
CA MET A 1098 -24.56 -25.05 -40.58
C MET A 1098 -24.21 -23.58 -40.89
N PHE A 1099 -24.31 -23.15 -42.15
CA PHE A 1099 -24.04 -21.76 -42.54
C PHE A 1099 -25.27 -20.83 -42.51
N SER A 1100 -26.46 -21.37 -42.23
CA SER A 1100 -27.70 -20.58 -42.14
C SER A 1100 -27.93 -19.89 -40.78
N GLN A 1101 -26.96 -19.97 -39.85
CA GLN A 1101 -27.03 -19.34 -38.53
C GLN A 1101 -26.23 -18.01 -38.40
N SER A 1102 -25.53 -17.55 -39.44
CA SER A 1102 -24.95 -16.19 -39.49
C SER A 1102 -25.79 -15.30 -40.41
N GLU A 1103 -26.27 -14.17 -39.91
CA GLU A 1103 -27.50 -13.52 -40.40
C GLU A 1103 -27.38 -12.64 -41.67
N GLU A 1104 -26.27 -12.60 -42.39
CA GLU A 1104 -26.06 -11.57 -43.42
C GLU A 1104 -25.79 -11.99 -44.87
N GLU A 1105 -25.57 -13.27 -45.24
CA GLU A 1105 -25.34 -13.62 -46.66
C GLU A 1105 -26.05 -14.91 -47.12
N ARG A 1106 -26.71 -14.86 -48.29
CA ARG A 1106 -27.36 -16.03 -48.91
C ARG A 1106 -26.49 -16.56 -50.06
N LEU A 1107 -26.03 -17.80 -49.92
CA LEU A 1107 -25.27 -18.54 -50.93
C LEU A 1107 -26.23 -19.19 -51.95
N PHE A 1108 -26.00 -18.97 -53.25
CA PHE A 1108 -26.78 -19.59 -54.33
C PHE A 1108 -26.04 -20.79 -54.92
N VAL A 1109 -26.74 -21.92 -55.00
CA VAL A 1109 -26.27 -23.18 -55.60
C VAL A 1109 -27.34 -23.68 -56.55
N ARG A 1110 -26.96 -23.88 -57.82
CA ARG A 1110 -27.81 -24.51 -58.84
C ARG A 1110 -27.03 -25.66 -59.45
N ASP A 1111 -27.65 -26.84 -59.51
CA ASP A 1111 -27.10 -28.06 -60.09
C ASP A 1111 -25.71 -28.48 -59.57
N GLY A 1112 -25.46 -28.27 -58.28
CA GLY A 1112 -24.29 -28.78 -57.58
C GLY A 1112 -23.00 -27.96 -57.72
N VAL A 1113 -23.05 -26.77 -58.34
CA VAL A 1113 -21.90 -25.85 -58.41
C VAL A 1113 -22.26 -24.51 -57.76
N PHE A 1114 -21.28 -23.92 -57.07
CA PHE A 1114 -21.42 -22.63 -56.39
C PHE A 1114 -21.44 -21.48 -57.39
N THR A 1115 -22.49 -20.65 -57.38
CA THR A 1115 -22.67 -19.60 -58.40
C THR A 1115 -22.65 -18.17 -57.86
N GLY A 1116 -22.42 -17.95 -56.57
CA GLY A 1116 -22.11 -16.62 -56.01
C GLY A 1116 -22.77 -16.27 -54.67
N VAL A 1117 -22.34 -15.12 -54.10
CA VAL A 1117 -22.84 -14.48 -52.87
C VAL A 1117 -23.55 -13.18 -53.24
N GLY A 1118 -24.73 -12.92 -52.68
CA GLY A 1118 -25.44 -11.64 -52.88
C GLY A 1118 -26.05 -11.11 -51.57
N PRO A 1119 -26.12 -9.78 -51.38
CA PRO A 1119 -26.82 -9.16 -50.24
C PRO A 1119 -28.34 -9.26 -50.42
N LYS A 1120 -29.07 -9.19 -49.30
CA LYS A 1120 -30.52 -9.50 -49.18
C LYS A 1120 -31.43 -8.81 -50.20
#